data_AF-A0A8H5L912-F1
#
_entry.id   AF-A0A8H5L912-F1
#
_cell.length_a   1.000
_cell.length_b   1.000
_cell.length_c   1.000
_cell.angle_alpha   90.00
_cell.angle_beta   90.00
_cell.angle_gamma   90.00
#
_symmetry.space_group_name_H-M   'P 1'
#
loop_
_entity.id
_entity.type
_entity.pdbx_description
1 polymer ?
#
loop_
_entity_poly.entity_id
_entity_poly.type
_entity_poly.pdbx_seq_one_letter_code
_entity_poly.pdbx_strand_id
1 'polypeptide(L)'
;MKLSRVTPFTLLAASCQAAYVQFQDCADAVADKSLIPESFRASVELGGDGFEWRFDVIAGQADRNACEIDVGDVIPRVTVIDYGSDPKEVLGEIVNMSCYSSEWLGPRAHFTIASSFERSALLDTFRTTLEVMSKDNESLSCIRAILTPAAPEPIRLLSLWLPIATFAMTCIAACWPAQQPTSSLTSKNGRIARAIDILAYIQFIFFSGALSLRYPGFFQPLVGLCSWSTLMLPAGLVETDSPYPRAGVKDGIYEHNGTITGAPGLELLTQMTGSPVKPQSWMNTFVLSLLIFFFLYLSSYISFRLSHREPISNCTLSTLGAQLKDRYWTVVRIFLSCFMLPISAWATYQFLDDQIFGYRNSAMAIIILIVLLAGFWWSWTRDSEMESLVIQSPGRLNKDPESGRQYYALVLFSLMFLRGSVIGGLQTYTSAQLGVLLGCELVQLLAMTFWTGFACFFSLTGILSVSRLALFALHIGFVPGLASHPGRMLVAYIILCGHVTVLTCIFLLPAVIDMAHLIMYGRAVTMSDAERAAPVREVPRPVGRAQTDIEALQKSEPTKNGDLNSHTLASVPDLNQLLLEMILEREANNRLIGLTSQKALTEFMEDLKGRDKRAEFGKSPKAFSDFSSTLIDSKSSKEEITPLSDISIVDLVSRLFSEENSAIRSTPLQHNLDHPINEYFISSSHNTYLRGRQVAARSKLKGYISTLSQGCRSVEVDCWDGRDGQPIVKHGYSLTTSISFRSVIETINNYAFFASDLPLWLSLEVHCSPAQRNIMARTMLEIFRSSLVVEPLGASAQKLPSPNQLRGKILLKVKIAQTPEPLQESLAPEYLNMDGTMENVEIDDHRDLPGDLLQSLAVYGASRRLPRDAELDTHRNFIYSISERNLKRHTKDNCSLELAGTRHLVRVYPDPNRVDSSNFDPLQCWRHGVQMAALNCQTNDFYMSLNHAMFYGSSGYVLKASTQPTHIRLQIDVLLAQGLKVSTGNGPVYVKMNLVAPDTTKQKAGTASVFVRDSNAVFDENLEMSMETNYPHLTFLHWSLKTISSGRSMSITSGTAKLHHLRDGYRVLPLGEASSNEGRLLCKISVKSM
;
A
#
# COMPACT_ATOMS: atom_id res chain seq x y z
N MET A 1 -22.53 -10.34 48.98
CA MET A 1 -21.16 -10.86 48.76
C MET A 1 -20.33 -9.76 48.13
N LYS A 2 -19.39 -9.17 48.85
CA LYS A 2 -18.42 -8.23 48.27
C LYS A 2 -17.50 -9.04 47.36
N LEU A 3 -17.56 -8.82 46.05
CA LEU A 3 -16.67 -9.44 45.06
C LEU A 3 -15.21 -8.95 45.18
N SER A 4 -14.88 -8.17 46.22
CA SER A 4 -13.61 -7.49 46.44
C SER A 4 -12.52 -8.36 47.09
N ARG A 5 -12.72 -9.67 47.28
CA ARG A 5 -11.76 -10.58 47.94
C ARG A 5 -11.15 -11.66 47.04
N VAL A 6 -11.28 -11.55 45.71
CA VAL A 6 -10.59 -12.45 44.77
C VAL A 6 -9.49 -11.67 44.04
N THR A 7 -8.27 -11.70 44.59
CA THR A 7 -7.02 -11.43 43.87
C THR A 7 -6.76 -12.56 42.86
N PRO A 8 -6.50 -12.26 41.56
CA PRO A 8 -5.24 -11.64 41.11
C PRO A 8 -5.44 -10.44 40.17
N PHE A 9 -6.59 -9.76 40.24
CA PHE A 9 -6.96 -8.67 39.31
C PHE A 9 -6.42 -7.28 39.68
N THR A 10 -5.69 -7.15 40.79
CA THR A 10 -5.05 -5.90 41.24
C THR A 10 -3.81 -5.52 40.42
N LEU A 11 -3.33 -6.39 39.52
CA LEU A 11 -2.15 -6.15 38.67
C LEU A 11 -2.46 -5.37 37.37
N LEU A 12 -3.68 -4.83 37.21
CA LEU A 12 -4.22 -4.35 35.92
C LEU A 12 -4.68 -2.89 35.90
N ALA A 13 -4.31 -2.08 36.89
CA ALA A 13 -4.60 -0.65 36.90
C ALA A 13 -3.29 0.14 36.77
N ALA A 14 -3.00 0.62 35.55
CA ALA A 14 -1.90 1.54 35.30
C ALA A 14 -2.25 2.93 35.87
N SER A 15 -1.27 3.61 36.45
CA SER A 15 -1.33 5.03 36.80
C SER A 15 -1.41 5.88 35.53
N CYS A 16 -2.39 6.79 35.45
CA CYS A 16 -2.60 7.65 34.27
C CYS A 16 -2.85 9.11 34.68
N GLN A 17 -2.38 10.06 33.85
CA GLN A 17 -2.34 11.51 34.13
C GLN A 17 -3.42 12.30 33.37
N ALA A 18 -4.22 13.12 34.06
CA ALA A 18 -5.20 14.14 33.63
C ALA A 18 -5.94 14.01 32.26
N ALA A 19 -7.22 13.57 32.27
CA ALA A 19 -8.15 13.67 31.14
C ALA A 19 -9.12 14.85 31.26
N TYR A 20 -9.48 15.51 30.16
CA TYR A 20 -10.55 16.52 30.14
C TYR A 20 -11.91 15.87 30.35
N VAL A 21 -12.69 16.44 31.27
CA VAL A 21 -14.04 15.97 31.58
C VAL A 21 -14.98 17.14 31.46
N GLN A 22 -16.02 16.98 30.64
CA GLN A 22 -17.05 18.01 30.56
C GLN A 22 -17.79 18.11 31.90
N PHE A 23 -17.94 19.35 32.36
CA PHE A 23 -18.58 19.68 33.62
C PHE A 23 -19.74 20.63 33.41
N GLN A 24 -20.60 20.71 34.42
CA GLN A 24 -21.71 21.65 34.51
C GLN A 24 -21.60 22.45 35.80
N ASP A 25 -22.01 23.70 35.76
CA ASP A 25 -22.22 24.46 36.99
C ASP A 25 -23.36 23.86 37.82
N CYS A 26 -23.21 23.90 39.15
CA CYS A 26 -24.29 23.56 40.06
C CYS A 26 -25.37 24.66 40.00
N ALA A 27 -26.60 24.28 39.65
CA ALA A 27 -27.73 25.20 39.46
C ALA A 27 -28.19 25.93 40.74
N ASP A 28 -27.73 25.51 41.93
CA ASP A 28 -28.25 25.95 43.23
C ASP A 28 -27.30 26.87 44.01
N ALA A 29 -26.18 27.32 43.43
CA ALA A 29 -25.21 28.21 44.09
C ALA A 29 -25.26 29.63 43.52
N VAL A 30 -25.48 30.57 44.44
CA VAL A 30 -25.78 32.02 44.37
C VAL A 30 -24.98 32.85 43.34
N ALA A 31 -25.61 33.96 42.91
CA ALA A 31 -25.26 34.88 41.83
C ALA A 31 -23.92 35.65 41.92
N ASP A 32 -23.05 35.39 42.90
CA ASP A 32 -21.74 36.04 43.05
C ASP A 32 -20.64 34.98 43.26
N LYS A 33 -20.35 34.17 42.23
CA LYS A 33 -19.20 33.24 42.27
C LYS A 33 -17.90 34.04 42.11
N SER A 34 -17.04 34.02 43.11
CA SER A 34 -15.70 34.62 43.02
C SER A 34 -14.75 33.84 42.10
N LEU A 35 -15.02 32.56 41.86
CA LEU A 35 -14.28 31.67 40.95
C LEU A 35 -15.19 31.01 39.91
N ILE A 36 -15.03 31.40 38.65
CA ILE A 36 -15.77 30.89 37.50
C ILE A 36 -14.97 29.73 36.88
N PRO A 37 -15.46 28.48 36.93
CA PRO A 37 -14.72 27.33 36.40
C PRO A 37 -14.65 27.38 34.88
N GLU A 38 -13.44 27.31 34.32
CA GLU A 38 -13.17 27.32 32.87
C GLU A 38 -12.74 25.95 32.34
N SER A 39 -12.08 25.13 33.16
CA SER A 39 -11.66 23.77 32.78
C SER A 39 -11.73 22.83 33.98
N PHE A 40 -12.13 21.59 33.71
CA PHE A 40 -12.14 20.49 34.67
C PHE A 40 -11.46 19.26 34.04
N ARG A 41 -10.46 18.72 34.73
CA ARG A 41 -9.82 17.45 34.36
C ARG A 41 -9.89 16.50 35.53
N ALA A 42 -10.02 15.21 35.24
CA ALA A 42 -9.96 14.16 36.22
C ALA A 42 -8.99 13.08 35.77
N SER A 43 -8.28 12.47 36.72
CA SER A 43 -7.49 11.27 36.49
C SER A 43 -7.50 10.33 37.67
N VAL A 44 -7.10 9.09 37.41
CA VAL A 44 -7.07 8.01 38.39
C VAL A 44 -5.65 7.49 38.49
N GLU A 45 -5.14 7.46 39.72
CA GLU A 45 -3.84 6.89 40.06
C GLU A 45 -4.01 5.70 41.02
N LEU A 46 -3.04 4.78 40.95
CA LEU A 46 -2.99 3.62 41.83
C LEU A 46 -2.29 4.02 43.13
N GLY A 47 -3.05 4.14 44.22
CA GLY A 47 -2.53 4.37 45.57
C GLY A 47 -2.25 3.06 46.32
N GLY A 48 -1.55 3.13 47.45
CA GLY A 48 -1.14 1.95 48.24
C GLY A 48 -2.30 1.11 48.79
N ASP A 49 -3.43 1.75 49.13
CA ASP A 49 -4.61 1.10 49.73
C ASP A 49 -5.90 1.23 48.88
N GLY A 50 -5.83 1.79 47.66
CA GLY A 50 -7.00 2.02 46.81
C GLY A 50 -6.74 2.88 45.56
N PHE A 51 -7.82 3.31 44.89
CA PHE A 51 -7.73 4.27 43.78
C PHE A 51 -7.68 5.71 44.32
N GLU A 52 -6.64 6.45 43.97
CA GLU A 52 -6.50 7.88 44.26
C GLU A 52 -7.01 8.67 43.05
N TRP A 53 -7.96 9.58 43.27
CA TRP A 53 -8.51 10.43 42.22
C TRP A 53 -7.88 11.81 42.31
N ARG A 54 -7.42 12.33 41.17
CA ARG A 54 -6.93 13.71 41.04
C ARG A 54 -7.87 14.51 40.15
N PHE A 55 -8.19 15.71 40.60
CA PHE A 55 -9.06 16.66 39.91
C PHE A 55 -8.29 17.95 39.70
N ASP A 56 -8.07 18.33 38.44
CA ASP A 56 -7.47 19.62 38.09
C ASP A 56 -8.58 20.58 37.65
N VAL A 57 -8.67 21.73 38.32
CA VAL A 57 -9.66 22.78 38.06
C VAL A 57 -8.93 24.05 37.67
N ILE A 58 -9.29 24.64 36.53
CA ILE A 58 -8.90 26.02 36.19
C ILE A 58 -10.14 26.87 36.33
N ALA A 59 -10.05 27.94 37.11
CA ALA A 59 -11.12 28.90 37.31
C ALA A 59 -10.63 30.35 37.10
N GLY A 60 -11.40 31.15 36.36
CA GLY A 60 -11.21 32.58 36.23
C GLY A 60 -11.74 33.33 37.45
N GLN A 61 -11.12 34.44 37.81
CA GLN A 61 -11.52 35.23 38.98
C GLN A 61 -12.44 36.39 38.56
N ALA A 62 -13.66 36.44 39.09
CA ALA A 62 -14.70 37.36 38.61
C ALA A 62 -14.46 38.84 38.99
N ASP A 63 -13.78 39.11 40.11
CA ASP A 63 -13.73 40.44 40.75
C ASP A 63 -12.31 40.95 41.12
N ARG A 64 -11.24 40.36 40.55
CA ARG A 64 -9.87 40.80 40.89
C ARG A 64 -9.00 41.05 39.66
N ASN A 65 -8.17 42.09 39.77
CA ASN A 65 -7.20 42.50 38.75
C ASN A 65 -5.83 41.79 38.90
N ALA A 66 -5.63 41.02 39.98
CA ALA A 66 -4.38 40.32 40.29
C ALA A 66 -4.62 39.00 41.03
N CYS A 67 -3.65 38.08 40.93
CA CYS A 67 -3.64 36.77 41.56
C CYS A 67 -3.41 36.85 43.08
N GLU A 68 -4.46 37.07 43.87
CA GLU A 68 -4.38 37.19 45.35
C GLU A 68 -5.25 36.15 46.08
N ILE A 69 -5.17 34.87 45.70
CA ILE A 69 -5.90 33.82 46.45
C ILE A 69 -5.01 33.35 47.61
N ASP A 70 -5.47 33.55 48.85
CA ASP A 70 -4.79 33.03 50.05
C ASP A 70 -5.06 31.52 50.17
N VAL A 71 -3.99 30.72 50.16
CA VAL A 71 -4.03 29.25 50.18
C VAL A 71 -4.67 28.73 51.47
N GLY A 72 -4.59 29.50 52.56
CA GLY A 72 -5.11 29.10 53.88
C GLY A 72 -6.63 29.15 54.01
N ASP A 73 -7.34 29.77 53.05
CA ASP A 73 -8.78 30.04 53.14
C ASP A 73 -9.64 29.19 52.17
N VAL A 74 -9.05 28.27 51.41
CA VAL A 74 -9.77 27.44 50.42
C VAL A 74 -9.82 25.97 50.83
N ILE A 75 -11.03 25.41 50.95
CA ILE A 75 -11.29 24.02 51.35
C ILE A 75 -12.04 23.30 50.21
N PRO A 76 -11.43 22.32 49.52
CA PRO A 76 -12.11 21.56 48.48
C PRO A 76 -12.94 20.41 49.09
N ARG A 77 -14.23 20.39 48.78
CA ARG A 77 -15.18 19.36 49.19
C ARG A 77 -15.62 18.56 47.97
N VAL A 78 -15.31 17.26 47.97
CA VAL A 78 -15.67 16.35 46.89
C VAL A 78 -16.86 15.51 47.33
N THR A 79 -18.04 15.80 46.79
CA THR A 79 -19.23 15.00 47.04
C THR A 79 -19.41 14.00 45.91
N VAL A 80 -19.27 12.72 46.24
CA VAL A 80 -19.49 11.63 45.29
C VAL A 80 -20.88 11.06 45.52
N ILE A 81 -21.73 11.20 44.49
CA ILE A 81 -23.05 10.60 44.47
C ILE A 81 -22.96 9.36 43.59
N ASP A 82 -22.93 8.21 44.25
CA ASP A 82 -23.21 6.95 43.58
C ASP A 82 -24.68 6.94 43.18
N TYR A 83 -24.99 6.56 41.94
CA TYR A 83 -26.37 6.58 41.45
C TYR A 83 -27.20 5.62 42.31
N GLY A 84 -27.96 6.15 43.28
CA GLY A 84 -28.83 5.37 44.15
C GLY A 84 -28.31 5.10 45.57
N SER A 85 -27.20 5.71 46.00
CA SER A 85 -26.79 5.77 47.41
C SER A 85 -26.94 7.19 47.95
N ASP A 86 -27.03 7.34 49.28
CA ASP A 86 -26.89 8.66 49.91
C ASP A 86 -25.56 9.32 49.50
N PRO A 87 -25.54 10.64 49.27
CA PRO A 87 -24.33 11.36 48.90
C PRO A 87 -23.25 11.10 49.95
N LYS A 88 -22.11 10.57 49.53
CA LYS A 88 -20.94 10.43 50.39
C LYS A 88 -20.02 11.62 50.14
N GLU A 89 -19.89 12.43 51.16
CA GLU A 89 -18.95 13.55 51.15
C GLU A 89 -17.57 13.03 51.54
N VAL A 90 -16.58 13.34 50.70
CA VAL A 90 -15.18 13.02 50.91
C VAL A 90 -14.40 14.33 50.82
N LEU A 91 -13.61 14.63 51.84
CA LEU A 91 -12.74 15.80 51.77
C LEU A 91 -11.63 15.55 50.75
N GLY A 92 -11.39 16.56 49.91
CA GLY A 92 -10.22 16.58 49.02
C GLY A 92 -9.05 17.29 49.71
N GLU A 93 -7.84 17.01 49.27
CA GLU A 93 -6.63 17.73 49.65
C GLU A 93 -6.12 18.52 48.45
N ILE A 94 -5.82 19.81 48.61
CA ILE A 94 -5.18 20.61 47.56
C ILE A 94 -3.70 20.23 47.52
N VAL A 95 -3.29 19.51 46.47
CA VAL A 95 -1.91 19.06 46.26
C VAL A 95 -1.06 20.15 45.62
N ASN A 96 -1.65 20.94 44.72
CA ASN A 96 -0.96 22.02 44.04
C ASN A 96 -1.93 23.17 43.73
N MET A 97 -1.44 24.41 43.81
CA MET A 97 -2.16 25.60 43.40
C MET A 97 -1.22 26.55 42.67
N SER A 98 -1.64 27.04 41.51
CA SER A 98 -0.89 28.04 40.74
C SER A 98 -1.84 29.10 40.22
N CYS A 99 -1.39 30.34 40.13
CA CYS A 99 -2.17 31.43 39.55
C CYS A 99 -1.37 32.12 38.46
N TYR A 100 -2.00 32.35 37.31
CA TYR A 100 -1.37 33.00 36.17
C TYR A 100 -2.31 34.07 35.58
N SER A 101 -1.73 35.18 35.14
CA SER A 101 -2.46 36.28 34.51
C SER A 101 -1.99 36.46 33.08
N SER A 102 -2.93 36.66 32.16
CA SER A 102 -2.67 36.94 30.73
C SER A 102 -3.34 38.26 30.34
N GLU A 103 -2.65 39.08 29.53
CA GLU A 103 -3.16 40.39 29.06
C GLU A 103 -4.55 40.31 28.41
N TRP A 104 -4.86 39.20 27.74
CA TRP A 104 -6.11 39.05 26.98
C TRP A 104 -7.25 38.39 27.75
N LEU A 105 -6.94 37.69 28.84
CA LEU A 105 -7.88 36.75 29.46
C LEU A 105 -8.01 36.91 30.99
N GLY A 106 -7.24 37.81 31.61
CA GLY A 106 -7.30 38.06 33.06
C GLY A 106 -6.62 36.99 33.93
N PRO A 107 -6.77 37.09 35.27
CA PRO A 107 -6.17 36.15 36.23
C PRO A 107 -6.96 34.84 36.34
N ARG A 108 -6.24 33.72 36.33
CA ARG A 108 -6.76 32.36 36.49
C ARG A 108 -6.05 31.61 37.60
N ALA A 109 -6.83 30.90 38.40
CA ALA A 109 -6.36 29.98 39.40
C ALA A 109 -6.47 28.54 38.90
N HIS A 110 -5.42 27.76 39.12
CA HIS A 110 -5.34 26.35 38.81
C HIS A 110 -5.16 25.58 40.11
N PHE A 111 -6.10 24.68 40.41
CA PHE A 111 -6.15 23.85 41.61
C PHE A 111 -6.01 22.38 41.22
N THR A 112 -5.09 21.65 41.86
CA THR A 112 -5.01 20.19 41.79
C THR A 112 -5.47 19.62 43.13
N ILE A 113 -6.56 18.87 43.10
CA ILE A 113 -7.24 18.32 44.28
C ILE A 113 -7.16 16.79 44.24
N ALA A 114 -6.56 16.17 45.26
CA ALA A 114 -6.53 14.72 45.40
C ALA A 114 -7.61 14.24 46.39
N SER A 115 -8.23 13.11 46.11
CA SER A 115 -9.22 12.47 47.00
C SER A 115 -9.20 10.96 46.82
N SER A 116 -9.38 10.22 47.91
CA SER A 116 -9.44 8.75 47.91
C SER A 116 -10.77 8.25 48.45
N PHE A 117 -11.42 7.31 47.76
CA PHE A 117 -12.64 6.67 48.26
C PHE A 117 -12.68 5.17 47.93
N GLU A 118 -13.07 4.35 48.92
CA GLU A 118 -13.20 2.89 48.77
C GLU A 118 -14.35 2.52 47.81
N ARG A 119 -14.09 1.62 46.84
CA ARG A 119 -15.12 1.16 45.90
C ARG A 119 -15.27 -0.35 45.80
N SER A 120 -16.52 -0.74 45.52
CA SER A 120 -17.02 -2.12 45.55
C SER A 120 -17.29 -2.75 44.17
N ALA A 121 -17.29 -1.98 43.06
CA ALA A 121 -17.52 -2.49 41.71
C ALA A 121 -16.58 -1.87 40.67
N LEU A 122 -15.96 -2.73 39.85
CA LEU A 122 -14.77 -2.45 39.03
C LEU A 122 -15.04 -1.54 37.79
N LEU A 123 -16.29 -1.14 37.52
CA LEU A 123 -16.71 -0.52 36.25
C LEU A 123 -17.89 0.48 36.41
N ASP A 124 -18.08 1.09 37.57
CA ASP A 124 -19.26 1.93 37.80
C ASP A 124 -19.11 3.39 37.33
N THR A 125 -20.20 3.98 36.85
CA THR A 125 -20.28 5.41 36.45
C THR A 125 -20.94 6.21 37.56
N PHE A 126 -20.32 7.31 37.93
CA PHE A 126 -20.72 8.06 39.12
C PHE A 126 -20.80 9.55 38.82
N ARG A 127 -21.68 10.22 39.57
CA ARG A 127 -21.81 11.66 39.53
C ARG A 127 -20.95 12.27 40.64
N THR A 128 -20.00 13.10 40.24
CA THR A 128 -19.14 13.83 41.17
C THR A 128 -19.56 15.28 41.18
N THR A 129 -19.74 15.85 42.37
CA THR A 129 -19.87 17.28 42.58
C THR A 129 -18.65 17.74 43.35
N LEU A 130 -17.85 18.61 42.74
CA LEU A 130 -16.71 19.25 43.36
C LEU A 130 -17.12 20.67 43.76
N GLU A 131 -17.12 20.93 45.06
CA GLU A 131 -17.42 22.23 45.63
C GLU A 131 -16.15 22.79 46.27
N VAL A 132 -15.73 23.99 45.87
CA VAL A 132 -14.60 24.71 46.45
C VAL A 132 -15.19 25.75 47.40
N MET A 133 -14.89 25.62 48.69
CA MET A 133 -15.46 26.47 49.75
C MET A 133 -14.41 27.39 50.36
N SER A 134 -14.85 28.52 50.91
CA SER A 134 -14.06 29.36 51.81
C SER A 134 -13.99 28.74 53.21
N LYS A 135 -13.04 29.19 54.03
CA LYS A 135 -12.93 28.86 55.47
C LYS A 135 -14.18 29.21 56.28
N ASP A 136 -14.95 30.21 55.83
CA ASP A 136 -16.25 30.59 56.39
C ASP A 136 -17.42 29.75 55.84
N ASN A 137 -17.12 28.67 55.11
CA ASN A 137 -18.07 27.72 54.53
C ASN A 137 -18.99 28.31 53.42
N GLU A 138 -18.52 29.37 52.76
CA GLU A 138 -19.15 29.94 51.55
C GLU A 138 -18.67 29.23 50.28
N SER A 139 -19.59 28.94 49.34
CA SER A 139 -19.26 28.25 48.08
C SER A 139 -18.60 29.22 47.09
N LEU A 140 -17.31 29.03 46.81
CA LEU A 140 -16.52 29.85 45.88
C LEU A 140 -16.68 29.38 44.44
N SER A 141 -16.80 28.06 44.23
CA SER A 141 -17.03 27.44 42.92
C SER A 141 -17.68 26.07 43.08
N CYS A 142 -18.56 25.68 42.15
CA CYS A 142 -19.19 24.37 42.17
C CYS A 142 -19.30 23.77 40.77
N ILE A 143 -18.74 22.57 40.63
CA ILE A 143 -18.56 21.85 39.39
C ILE A 143 -19.22 20.47 39.53
N ARG A 144 -20.03 20.08 38.56
CA ARG A 144 -20.67 18.77 38.49
C ARG A 144 -20.19 18.02 37.24
N ALA A 145 -19.69 16.81 37.42
CA ALA A 145 -19.22 15.97 36.32
C ALA A 145 -19.70 14.52 36.47
N ILE A 146 -19.83 13.80 35.35
CA ILE A 146 -20.10 12.36 35.33
C ILE A 146 -18.87 11.64 34.83
N LEU A 147 -18.35 10.73 35.64
CA LEU A 147 -17.07 10.06 35.40
C LEU A 147 -17.30 8.56 35.17
N THR A 148 -16.72 8.05 34.08
CA THR A 148 -16.71 6.64 33.72
C THR A 148 -15.27 6.14 33.57
N PRO A 149 -14.78 5.30 34.50
CA PRO A 149 -13.46 4.69 34.37
C PRO A 149 -13.34 3.82 33.12
N ALA A 150 -12.16 3.80 32.52
CA ALA A 150 -11.84 2.91 31.41
C ALA A 150 -11.93 1.45 31.86
N ALA A 151 -12.47 0.60 30.98
CA ALA A 151 -12.47 -0.83 31.23
C ALA A 151 -11.03 -1.37 31.21
N PRO A 152 -10.67 -2.33 32.08
CA PRO A 152 -9.36 -2.95 32.09
C PRO A 152 -8.97 -3.46 30.70
N GLU A 153 -7.68 -3.32 30.38
CA GLU A 153 -7.15 -3.69 29.06
C GLU A 153 -7.50 -5.13 28.64
N PRO A 154 -7.43 -6.17 29.50
CA PRO A 154 -7.81 -7.52 29.11
C PRO A 154 -9.29 -7.64 28.71
N ILE A 155 -10.18 -6.89 29.37
CA ILE A 155 -11.61 -6.90 29.06
C ILE A 155 -11.83 -6.21 27.72
N ARG A 156 -11.17 -5.07 27.47
CA ARG A 156 -11.23 -4.38 26.16
C ARG A 156 -10.68 -5.25 25.03
N LEU A 157 -9.55 -5.91 25.25
CA LEU A 157 -8.96 -6.84 24.28
C LEU A 157 -9.90 -8.01 23.99
N LEU A 158 -10.50 -8.62 25.01
CA LEU A 158 -11.47 -9.69 24.84
C LEU A 158 -12.69 -9.22 24.05
N SER A 159 -13.27 -8.07 24.43
CA SER A 159 -14.43 -7.48 23.76
C SER A 159 -14.17 -7.10 22.30
N LEU A 160 -12.94 -6.72 21.96
CA LEU A 160 -12.55 -6.42 20.57
C LEU A 160 -12.25 -7.69 19.76
N TRP A 161 -11.42 -8.58 20.29
CA TRP A 161 -10.87 -9.70 19.53
C TRP A 161 -11.81 -10.91 19.46
N LEU A 162 -12.68 -11.15 20.45
CA LEU A 162 -13.61 -12.28 20.40
C LEU A 162 -14.56 -12.21 19.18
N PRO A 163 -15.23 -11.08 18.90
CA PRO A 163 -16.02 -10.92 17.68
C PRO A 163 -15.19 -11.07 16.39
N ILE A 164 -14.00 -10.44 16.33
CA ILE A 164 -13.10 -10.49 15.16
C ILE A 164 -12.65 -11.91 14.88
N ALA A 165 -12.18 -12.64 15.90
CA ALA A 165 -11.72 -14.01 15.76
C ALA A 165 -12.84 -14.94 15.30
N THR A 166 -14.04 -14.77 15.86
CA THR A 166 -15.24 -15.54 15.49
C THR A 166 -15.61 -15.35 14.02
N PHE A 167 -15.61 -14.10 13.54
CA PHE A 167 -15.89 -13.77 12.15
C PHE A 167 -14.77 -14.25 11.20
N ALA A 168 -13.50 -14.00 11.55
CA ALA A 168 -12.36 -14.39 10.74
C ALA A 168 -12.29 -15.93 10.54
N MET A 169 -12.50 -16.71 11.59
CA MET A 169 -12.48 -18.17 11.52
C MET A 169 -13.56 -18.71 10.57
N THR A 170 -14.75 -18.11 10.57
CA THR A 170 -15.83 -18.53 9.65
C THR A 170 -15.62 -18.08 8.21
N CYS A 171 -15.05 -16.89 7.98
CA CYS A 171 -14.62 -16.48 6.65
C CYS A 171 -13.54 -17.42 6.07
N ILE A 172 -12.56 -17.83 6.88
CA ILE A 172 -11.53 -18.79 6.47
C ILE A 172 -12.17 -20.13 6.09
N ALA A 173 -13.09 -20.65 6.91
CA ALA A 173 -13.82 -21.88 6.61
C ALA A 173 -14.67 -21.79 5.33
N ALA A 174 -15.28 -20.62 5.06
CA ALA A 174 -16.06 -20.36 3.85
C ALA A 174 -15.19 -20.29 2.58
N CYS A 175 -13.97 -19.77 2.70
CA CYS A 175 -13.01 -19.63 1.60
C CYS A 175 -12.11 -20.87 1.39
N TRP A 176 -12.19 -21.88 2.26
CA TRP A 176 -11.28 -23.04 2.20
C TRP A 176 -11.49 -23.87 0.91
N PRO A 177 -10.40 -24.15 0.15
CA PRO A 177 -10.45 -24.97 -1.05
C PRO A 177 -10.56 -26.46 -0.67
N ALA A 178 -11.77 -26.93 -0.38
CA ALA A 178 -12.01 -28.36 -0.22
C ALA A 178 -12.00 -29.04 -1.60
N GLN A 179 -11.17 -30.07 -1.77
CA GLN A 179 -11.26 -31.01 -2.90
C GLN A 179 -12.58 -31.78 -2.75
N GLN A 180 -13.67 -31.30 -3.34
CA GLN A 180 -14.93 -32.03 -3.36
C GLN A 180 -15.26 -32.55 -4.76
N PRO A 181 -15.55 -33.86 -4.89
CA PRO A 181 -16.16 -34.41 -6.09
C PRO A 181 -17.59 -33.90 -6.16
N THR A 182 -17.92 -33.21 -7.26
CA THR A 182 -19.28 -32.96 -7.78
C THR A 182 -20.43 -33.16 -6.77
N SER A 183 -20.57 -32.27 -5.78
CA SER A 183 -21.78 -32.23 -4.94
C SER A 183 -22.24 -30.78 -4.73
N SER A 184 -23.42 -30.51 -5.31
CA SER A 184 -24.35 -29.37 -5.23
C SER A 184 -23.85 -28.00 -4.68
N LEU A 185 -24.06 -26.96 -5.50
CA LEU A 185 -23.95 -25.51 -5.25
C LEU A 185 -24.43 -25.06 -3.84
N THR A 186 -25.37 -25.82 -3.26
CA THR A 186 -25.99 -25.60 -1.95
C THR A 186 -25.03 -25.66 -0.75
N SER A 187 -23.96 -26.48 -0.78
CA SER A 187 -23.02 -26.59 0.36
C SER A 187 -22.09 -25.37 0.48
N LYS A 188 -21.70 -24.77 -0.65
CA LYS A 188 -20.85 -23.57 -0.68
C LYS A 188 -21.63 -22.33 -0.21
N ASN A 189 -22.90 -22.21 -0.60
CA ASN A 189 -23.77 -21.11 -0.18
C ASN A 189 -24.06 -21.15 1.34
N GLY A 190 -24.18 -22.35 1.93
CA GLY A 190 -24.42 -22.50 3.37
C GLY A 190 -23.29 -21.98 4.28
N ARG A 191 -22.03 -22.06 3.85
CA ARG A 191 -20.88 -21.52 4.62
C ARG A 191 -20.81 -20.00 4.56
N ILE A 192 -21.15 -19.41 3.41
CA ILE A 192 -21.21 -17.95 3.23
C ILE A 192 -22.36 -17.37 4.06
N ALA A 193 -23.53 -18.00 4.04
CA ALA A 193 -24.68 -17.59 4.84
C ALA A 193 -24.34 -17.54 6.34
N ARG A 194 -23.58 -18.52 6.86
CA ARG A 194 -23.15 -18.53 8.27
C ARG A 194 -22.24 -17.35 8.63
N ALA A 195 -21.34 -16.94 7.73
CA ALA A 195 -20.49 -15.77 7.96
C ALA A 195 -21.32 -14.48 8.01
N ILE A 196 -22.36 -14.39 7.18
CA ILE A 196 -23.32 -13.27 7.17
C ILE A 196 -24.13 -13.25 8.49
N ASP A 197 -24.61 -14.40 8.97
CA ASP A 197 -25.34 -14.49 10.24
C ASP A 197 -24.50 -14.02 11.44
N ILE A 198 -23.20 -14.37 11.46
CA ILE A 198 -22.26 -13.92 12.49
C ILE A 198 -22.05 -12.41 12.41
N LEU A 199 -21.81 -11.88 11.21
CA LEU A 199 -21.65 -10.44 11.01
C LEU A 199 -22.90 -9.68 11.48
N ALA A 200 -24.09 -10.15 11.10
CA ALA A 200 -25.36 -9.56 11.51
C ALA A 200 -25.56 -9.60 13.04
N TYR A 201 -25.10 -10.66 13.71
CA TYR A 201 -25.15 -10.73 15.17
C TYR A 201 -24.16 -9.76 15.85
N ILE A 202 -22.95 -9.60 15.31
CA ILE A 202 -21.97 -8.63 15.83
C ILE A 202 -22.49 -7.19 15.61
N GLN A 203 -23.12 -6.92 14.46
CA GLN A 203 -23.79 -5.64 14.21
C GLN A 203 -24.95 -5.42 15.20
N PHE A 204 -25.69 -6.47 15.57
CA PHE A 204 -26.71 -6.40 16.61
C PHE A 204 -26.14 -6.04 17.98
N ILE A 205 -24.99 -6.58 18.38
CA ILE A 205 -24.30 -6.20 19.63
C ILE A 205 -23.97 -4.70 19.61
N PHE A 206 -23.42 -4.21 18.51
CA PHE A 206 -23.09 -2.79 18.39
C PHE A 206 -24.36 -1.90 18.45
N PHE A 207 -25.38 -2.22 17.64
CA PHE A 207 -26.59 -1.40 17.57
C PHE A 207 -27.50 -1.51 18.79
N SER A 208 -27.41 -2.59 19.58
CA SER A 208 -28.09 -2.67 20.87
C SER A 208 -27.53 -1.68 21.89
N GLY A 209 -26.26 -1.28 21.76
CA GLY A 209 -25.66 -0.17 22.51
C GLY A 209 -25.90 1.23 21.93
N ALA A 210 -26.41 1.31 20.69
CA ALA A 210 -26.62 2.56 19.97
C ALA A 210 -27.98 3.21 20.26
N LEU A 211 -28.84 2.58 21.07
CA LEU A 211 -30.14 3.13 21.42
C LEU A 211 -29.97 4.30 22.39
N SER A 212 -30.94 5.21 22.39
CA SER A 212 -30.96 6.33 23.33
C SER A 212 -31.54 5.92 24.70
N LEU A 213 -30.96 4.88 25.33
CA LEU A 213 -31.38 4.38 26.65
C LEU A 213 -30.36 4.77 27.75
N ARG A 214 -30.76 4.66 29.02
CA ARG A 214 -29.90 4.99 30.17
C ARG A 214 -29.04 3.79 30.58
N TYR A 215 -28.04 3.47 29.76
CA TYR A 215 -27.07 2.43 30.05
C TYR A 215 -26.16 2.78 31.23
N PRO A 216 -25.67 1.78 31.96
CA PRO A 216 -24.45 1.92 32.76
C PRO A 216 -23.28 2.38 31.87
N GLY A 217 -22.43 3.29 32.35
CA GLY A 217 -21.40 3.88 31.48
C GLY A 217 -20.31 2.91 31.03
N PHE A 218 -20.18 1.71 31.62
CA PHE A 218 -19.29 0.67 31.09
C PHE A 218 -19.87 -0.12 29.91
N PHE A 219 -21.19 -0.12 29.73
CA PHE A 219 -21.84 -1.00 28.76
C PHE A 219 -21.56 -0.57 27.32
N GLN A 220 -21.84 0.68 26.99
CA GLN A 220 -21.68 1.23 25.64
C GLN A 220 -20.23 1.19 25.14
N PRO A 221 -19.19 1.46 25.96
CA PRO A 221 -17.81 1.26 25.54
C PRO A 221 -17.46 -0.17 25.16
N LEU A 222 -17.96 -1.17 25.90
CA LEU A 222 -17.65 -2.58 25.62
C LEU A 222 -18.31 -3.07 24.33
N VAL A 223 -19.58 -2.72 24.11
CA VAL A 223 -20.29 -3.09 22.86
C VAL A 223 -19.84 -2.22 21.69
N GLY A 224 -19.40 -0.98 21.93
CA GLY A 224 -18.84 -0.06 20.93
C GLY A 224 -17.57 -0.59 20.25
N LEU A 225 -16.81 -1.49 20.90
CA LEU A 225 -15.66 -2.17 20.28
C LEU A 225 -16.06 -3.06 19.09
N CYS A 226 -17.35 -3.36 18.91
CA CYS A 226 -17.88 -4.03 17.72
C CYS A 226 -18.15 -3.09 16.53
N SER A 227 -17.81 -1.80 16.62
CA SER A 227 -18.04 -0.77 15.59
C SER A 227 -17.42 -1.06 14.23
N TRP A 228 -16.32 -1.82 14.17
CA TRP A 228 -15.72 -2.26 12.91
C TRP A 228 -16.70 -3.07 12.03
N SER A 229 -17.66 -3.78 12.65
CA SER A 229 -18.67 -4.58 11.94
C SER A 229 -19.70 -3.73 11.18
N THR A 230 -19.84 -2.46 11.56
CA THR A 230 -20.72 -1.47 10.94
C THR A 230 -19.95 -0.46 10.09
N LEU A 231 -18.63 -0.67 9.90
CA LEU A 231 -17.70 0.23 9.20
C LEU A 231 -17.50 1.59 9.90
N MET A 232 -17.91 1.71 11.16
CA MET A 232 -17.62 2.86 11.99
C MET A 232 -16.22 2.68 12.60
N LEU A 233 -15.24 3.40 12.05
CA LEU A 233 -13.84 3.27 12.43
C LEU A 233 -13.35 4.55 13.12
N PRO A 234 -12.42 4.43 14.10
CA PRO A 234 -11.81 5.58 14.76
C PRO A 234 -11.06 6.52 13.80
N ALA A 235 -10.62 5.99 12.65
CA ALA A 235 -10.04 6.76 11.55
C ALA A 235 -10.65 6.26 10.23
N GLY A 236 -11.16 7.19 9.41
CA GLY A 236 -11.80 6.86 8.15
C GLY A 236 -10.96 7.22 6.92
N LEU A 237 -11.51 6.91 5.74
CA LEU A 237 -10.88 7.21 4.45
C LEU A 237 -11.16 8.64 3.98
N VAL A 238 -12.30 9.20 4.40
CA VAL A 238 -12.74 10.55 4.00
C VAL A 238 -12.27 11.57 5.02
N GLU A 239 -12.36 11.23 6.31
CA GLU A 239 -11.87 12.04 7.40
C GLU A 239 -10.91 11.22 8.27
N THR A 240 -9.68 11.70 8.42
CA THR A 240 -8.65 11.04 9.24
C THR A 240 -8.59 11.59 10.66
N ASP A 241 -9.18 12.76 10.88
CA ASP A 241 -9.11 13.48 12.15
C ASP A 241 -10.41 13.32 12.93
N SER A 242 -10.29 12.75 14.13
CA SER A 242 -11.39 12.65 15.09
C SER A 242 -11.12 13.63 16.23
N PRO A 243 -12.12 14.41 16.69
CA PRO A 243 -11.96 15.25 17.88
C PRO A 243 -11.81 14.41 19.15
N TYR A 244 -12.10 13.11 19.09
CA TYR A 244 -12.01 12.18 20.19
C TYR A 244 -10.70 11.36 20.12
N PRO A 245 -10.12 11.01 21.28
CA PRO A 245 -8.93 10.17 21.35
C PRO A 245 -9.19 8.80 20.74
N ARG A 246 -8.13 8.13 20.24
CA ARG A 246 -8.26 6.78 19.66
C ARG A 246 -8.81 5.82 20.71
N ALA A 247 -9.86 5.09 20.33
CA ALA A 247 -10.62 4.20 21.20
C ALA A 247 -11.40 4.88 22.33
N GLY A 248 -11.67 6.19 22.21
CA GLY A 248 -12.53 6.99 23.10
C GLY A 248 -12.02 7.12 24.54
N VAL A 249 -10.80 6.64 24.81
CA VAL A 249 -10.19 6.65 26.15
C VAL A 249 -8.99 7.58 26.13
N LYS A 250 -8.93 8.45 27.13
CA LYS A 250 -7.77 9.27 27.43
C LYS A 250 -7.55 9.21 28.94
N ASP A 251 -6.34 8.84 29.32
CA ASP A 251 -5.88 8.80 30.72
C ASP A 251 -6.75 7.99 31.69
N GLY A 252 -7.24 6.85 31.22
CA GLY A 252 -8.02 5.91 32.03
C GLY A 252 -9.49 6.31 32.24
N ILE A 253 -9.98 7.33 31.54
CA ILE A 253 -11.37 7.77 31.55
C ILE A 253 -11.88 7.84 30.10
N TYR A 254 -13.18 7.56 29.88
CA TYR A 254 -13.80 7.79 28.58
C TYR A 254 -14.12 9.27 28.38
N GLU A 255 -13.65 9.86 27.27
CA GLU A 255 -13.90 11.26 26.93
C GLU A 255 -15.25 11.38 26.22
N HIS A 256 -16.15 12.23 26.73
CA HIS A 256 -17.48 12.48 26.15
C HIS A 256 -17.76 13.98 26.01
N ASN A 257 -18.42 14.34 24.91
CA ASN A 257 -18.92 15.69 24.60
C ASN A 257 -20.44 15.64 24.70
N GLY A 258 -20.97 15.89 25.88
CA GLY A 258 -22.38 15.94 26.20
C GLY A 258 -22.68 15.03 27.38
N THR A 259 -23.43 15.56 28.35
CA THR A 259 -24.03 14.80 29.44
C THR A 259 -24.47 13.41 28.98
N ILE A 260 -24.09 12.36 29.72
CA ILE A 260 -24.54 10.96 29.55
C ILE A 260 -26.08 10.81 29.45
N THR A 261 -26.85 11.88 29.65
CA THR A 261 -28.31 11.90 29.63
C THR A 261 -28.96 12.72 28.50
N GLY A 262 -28.21 13.31 27.56
CA GLY A 262 -28.76 14.27 26.57
C GLY A 262 -28.56 13.93 25.09
N ALA A 263 -27.43 13.34 24.71
CA ALA A 263 -27.13 13.06 23.31
C ALA A 263 -27.79 11.76 22.81
N PRO A 264 -28.14 11.66 21.51
CA PRO A 264 -28.55 10.40 20.88
C PRO A 264 -27.53 9.28 21.09
N GLY A 265 -28.00 8.05 21.32
CA GLY A 265 -27.14 6.89 21.59
C GLY A 265 -26.13 6.56 20.48
N LEU A 266 -26.49 6.80 19.21
CA LEU A 266 -25.57 6.63 18.09
C LEU A 266 -24.44 7.66 18.10
N GLU A 267 -24.73 8.89 18.54
CA GLU A 267 -23.70 9.94 18.71
C GLU A 267 -22.74 9.56 19.83
N LEU A 268 -23.27 9.11 20.96
CA LEU A 268 -22.47 8.70 22.11
C LEU A 268 -21.49 7.58 21.74
N LEU A 269 -21.89 6.62 20.91
CA LEU A 269 -20.99 5.58 20.41
C LEU A 269 -19.86 6.13 19.51
N THR A 270 -20.05 7.24 18.79
CA THR A 270 -18.93 7.86 18.04
C THR A 270 -17.85 8.35 18.99
N GLN A 271 -18.24 8.94 20.12
CA GLN A 271 -17.32 9.43 21.16
C GLN A 271 -16.59 8.26 21.82
N MET A 272 -17.34 7.24 22.25
CA MET A 272 -16.80 6.06 22.95
C MET A 272 -15.83 5.22 22.09
N THR A 273 -15.98 5.25 20.78
CA THR A 273 -15.10 4.53 19.85
C THR A 273 -13.96 5.39 19.33
N GLY A 274 -13.99 6.70 19.57
CA GLY A 274 -13.07 7.66 18.97
C GLY A 274 -13.34 7.92 17.49
N SER A 275 -14.54 7.61 16.99
CA SER A 275 -14.91 7.83 15.59
C SER A 275 -15.24 9.31 15.31
N PRO A 276 -15.03 9.80 14.07
CA PRO A 276 -15.38 11.17 13.70
C PRO A 276 -16.84 11.53 13.99
N VAL A 277 -17.16 12.82 14.03
CA VAL A 277 -18.53 13.29 14.32
C VAL A 277 -19.54 12.86 13.23
N LYS A 278 -20.83 12.96 13.57
CA LYS A 278 -21.99 12.45 12.81
C LYS A 278 -21.89 12.52 11.26
N PRO A 279 -21.66 13.68 10.62
CA PRO A 279 -21.62 13.74 9.15
C PRO A 279 -20.39 13.06 8.53
N GLN A 280 -19.24 13.08 9.21
CA GLN A 280 -18.00 12.45 8.74
C GLN A 280 -18.04 10.93 8.92
N SER A 281 -18.56 10.44 10.04
CA SER A 281 -18.75 9.00 10.29
C SER A 281 -19.70 8.37 9.26
N TRP A 282 -20.77 9.08 8.90
CA TRP A 282 -21.67 8.66 7.81
C TRP A 282 -20.93 8.52 6.47
N MET A 283 -20.17 9.54 6.07
CA MET A 283 -19.47 9.54 4.79
C MET A 283 -18.38 8.44 4.74
N ASN A 284 -17.67 8.23 5.84
CA ASN A 284 -16.70 7.15 5.98
C ASN A 284 -17.35 5.77 5.82
N THR A 285 -18.48 5.54 6.50
CA THR A 285 -19.26 4.29 6.41
C THR A 285 -19.73 4.04 4.97
N PHE A 286 -20.28 5.07 4.32
CA PHE A 286 -20.76 4.97 2.94
C PHE A 286 -19.62 4.65 1.96
N VAL A 287 -18.52 5.42 1.98
CA VAL A 287 -17.38 5.21 1.07
C VAL A 287 -16.74 3.85 1.29
N LEU A 288 -16.56 3.41 2.54
CA LEU A 288 -15.98 2.10 2.82
C LEU A 288 -16.90 0.97 2.34
N SER A 289 -18.22 1.10 2.49
CA SER A 289 -19.18 0.13 1.96
C SER A 289 -19.09 0.04 0.43
N LEU A 290 -18.96 1.18 -0.26
CA LEU A 290 -18.85 1.22 -1.72
C LEU A 290 -17.54 0.55 -2.21
N LEU A 291 -16.43 0.76 -1.50
CA LEU A 291 -15.17 0.07 -1.80
C LEU A 291 -15.28 -1.44 -1.62
N ILE A 292 -15.97 -1.90 -0.57
CA ILE A 292 -16.23 -3.32 -0.36
C ILE A 292 -17.11 -3.89 -1.49
N PHE A 293 -18.14 -3.16 -1.94
CA PHE A 293 -18.95 -3.56 -3.08
C PHE A 293 -18.10 -3.74 -4.35
N PHE A 294 -17.24 -2.77 -4.68
CA PHE A 294 -16.34 -2.87 -5.83
C PHE A 294 -15.34 -4.01 -5.70
N PHE A 295 -14.82 -4.26 -4.50
CA PHE A 295 -13.92 -5.38 -4.23
C PHE A 295 -14.61 -6.73 -4.44
N LEU A 296 -15.83 -6.91 -3.91
CA LEU A 296 -16.63 -8.12 -4.11
C LEU A 296 -16.94 -8.33 -5.60
N TYR A 297 -17.29 -7.27 -6.32
CA TYR A 297 -17.53 -7.31 -7.75
C TYR A 297 -16.28 -7.72 -8.55
N LEU A 298 -15.14 -7.07 -8.27
CA LEU A 298 -13.88 -7.36 -8.95
C LEU A 298 -13.38 -8.76 -8.65
N SER A 299 -13.49 -9.23 -7.39
CA SER A 299 -13.14 -10.59 -6.98
C SER A 299 -14.00 -11.64 -7.70
N SER A 300 -15.31 -11.39 -7.80
CA SER A 300 -16.24 -12.24 -8.57
C SER A 300 -15.90 -12.25 -10.06
N TYR A 301 -15.54 -11.11 -10.63
CA TYR A 301 -15.13 -10.96 -12.03
C TYR A 301 -13.81 -11.67 -12.34
N ILE A 302 -12.79 -11.51 -11.49
CA ILE A 302 -11.49 -12.20 -11.64
C ILE A 302 -11.69 -13.71 -11.53
N SER A 303 -12.47 -14.17 -10.54
CA SER A 303 -12.80 -15.60 -10.38
C SER A 303 -13.48 -16.17 -11.62
N PHE A 304 -14.39 -15.40 -12.24
CA PHE A 304 -15.04 -15.77 -13.49
C PHE A 304 -14.04 -15.89 -14.66
N ARG A 305 -13.13 -14.93 -14.80
CA ARG A 305 -12.08 -14.94 -15.85
C ARG A 305 -11.07 -16.07 -15.67
N LEU A 306 -10.69 -16.38 -14.44
CA LEU A 306 -9.77 -17.49 -14.14
C LEU A 306 -10.40 -18.85 -14.43
N SER A 307 -11.73 -18.98 -14.22
CA SER A 307 -12.47 -20.21 -14.49
C SER A 307 -12.73 -20.47 -15.98
N HIS A 308 -12.64 -19.46 -16.85
CA HIS A 308 -12.92 -19.56 -18.30
C HIS A 308 -11.66 -19.25 -19.13
N ARG A 309 -10.60 -20.05 -18.94
CA ARG A 309 -9.27 -19.82 -19.53
C ARG A 309 -9.11 -20.37 -20.97
N GLU A 310 -10.16 -20.94 -21.55
CA GLU A 310 -10.21 -21.45 -22.93
C GLU A 310 -10.59 -20.33 -23.92
N PRO A 311 -10.07 -20.34 -25.17
CA PRO A 311 -10.39 -19.32 -26.18
C PRO A 311 -11.88 -19.35 -26.55
N ILE A 312 -12.57 -18.26 -26.22
CA ILE A 312 -14.00 -18.04 -26.44
C ILE A 312 -14.29 -18.02 -27.95
N SER A 313 -15.04 -19.00 -28.45
CA SER A 313 -15.58 -18.98 -29.82
C SER A 313 -16.74 -17.98 -29.94
N ASN A 314 -16.88 -17.35 -31.11
CA ASN A 314 -17.83 -16.24 -31.38
C ASN A 314 -19.32 -16.56 -31.10
N CYS A 315 -19.69 -17.80 -30.79
CA CYS A 315 -21.06 -18.23 -30.53
C CYS A 315 -21.51 -18.12 -29.05
N THR A 316 -20.70 -17.50 -28.16
CA THR A 316 -20.92 -17.51 -26.69
C THR A 316 -21.11 -16.14 -26.04
N LEU A 317 -21.25 -15.05 -26.81
CA LEU A 317 -21.33 -13.69 -26.27
C LEU A 317 -22.63 -13.43 -25.47
N SER A 318 -23.76 -14.01 -25.89
CA SER A 318 -25.05 -13.87 -25.20
C SER A 318 -25.10 -14.67 -23.88
N THR A 319 -24.53 -15.87 -23.85
CA THR A 319 -24.39 -16.71 -22.65
C THR A 319 -23.41 -16.13 -21.65
N LEU A 320 -22.31 -15.51 -22.11
CA LEU A 320 -21.37 -14.78 -21.24
C LEU A 320 -22.03 -13.58 -20.55
N GLY A 321 -22.86 -12.83 -21.28
CA GLY A 321 -23.62 -11.70 -20.74
C GLY A 321 -24.62 -12.10 -19.66
N ALA A 322 -25.32 -13.22 -19.85
CA ALA A 322 -26.23 -13.78 -18.86
C ALA A 322 -25.49 -14.23 -17.58
N GLN A 323 -24.36 -14.94 -17.72
CA GLN A 323 -23.57 -15.40 -16.57
C GLN A 323 -22.91 -14.26 -15.78
N LEU A 324 -22.48 -13.19 -16.45
CA LEU A 324 -21.96 -11.98 -15.79
C LEU A 324 -23.07 -11.24 -15.02
N LYS A 325 -24.28 -11.20 -15.59
CA LYS A 325 -25.45 -10.60 -14.96
C LYS A 325 -25.84 -11.34 -13.68
N ASP A 326 -25.85 -12.68 -13.68
CA ASP A 326 -26.19 -13.48 -12.49
C ASP A 326 -25.16 -13.31 -11.36
N ARG A 327 -23.87 -13.23 -11.73
CA ARG A 327 -22.80 -12.95 -10.75
C ARG A 327 -22.86 -11.53 -10.18
N TYR A 328 -23.25 -10.54 -10.98
CA TYR A 328 -23.48 -9.19 -10.48
C TYR A 328 -24.59 -9.18 -9.40
N TRP A 329 -25.73 -9.82 -9.67
CA TRP A 329 -26.81 -9.90 -8.69
C TRP A 329 -26.42 -10.67 -7.44
N THR A 330 -25.56 -11.69 -7.56
CA THR A 330 -24.99 -12.37 -6.39
C THR A 330 -24.17 -11.43 -5.51
N VAL A 331 -23.38 -10.53 -6.10
CA VAL A 331 -22.60 -9.51 -5.35
C VAL A 331 -23.53 -8.50 -4.69
N VAL A 332 -24.57 -8.04 -5.41
CA VAL A 332 -25.60 -7.13 -4.85
C VAL A 332 -26.29 -7.77 -3.64
N ARG A 333 -26.65 -9.06 -3.70
CA ARG A 333 -27.25 -9.79 -2.58
C ARG A 333 -26.35 -9.82 -1.35
N ILE A 334 -25.09 -10.24 -1.52
CA ILE A 334 -24.11 -10.29 -0.43
C ILE A 334 -23.94 -8.90 0.20
N PHE A 335 -23.86 -7.86 -0.65
CA PHE A 335 -23.71 -6.50 -0.18
C PHE A 335 -24.91 -6.02 0.64
N LEU A 336 -26.14 -6.24 0.14
CA LEU A 336 -27.36 -5.88 0.86
C LEU A 336 -27.46 -6.64 2.19
N SER A 337 -27.12 -7.93 2.23
CA SER A 337 -27.12 -8.73 3.45
C SER A 337 -26.13 -8.21 4.51
N CYS A 338 -24.97 -7.71 4.10
CA CYS A 338 -23.95 -7.23 5.03
C CYS A 338 -24.17 -5.77 5.47
N PHE A 339 -24.69 -4.90 4.59
CA PHE A 339 -24.61 -3.45 4.79
C PHE A 339 -25.95 -2.70 4.72
N MET A 340 -27.07 -3.34 4.42
CA MET A 340 -28.38 -2.65 4.40
C MET A 340 -28.73 -2.07 5.77
N LEU A 341 -28.50 -2.81 6.86
CA LEU A 341 -28.75 -2.37 8.23
C LEU A 341 -27.90 -1.13 8.62
N PRO A 342 -26.56 -1.17 8.56
CA PRO A 342 -25.74 -0.03 8.97
C PRO A 342 -25.90 1.19 8.06
N ILE A 343 -26.05 1.02 6.74
CA ILE A 343 -26.23 2.16 5.83
C ILE A 343 -27.59 2.82 6.06
N SER A 344 -28.67 2.05 6.25
CA SER A 344 -29.98 2.64 6.52
C SER A 344 -30.03 3.35 7.88
N ALA A 345 -29.38 2.81 8.91
CA ALA A 345 -29.26 3.47 10.21
C ALA A 345 -28.54 4.82 10.13
N TRP A 346 -27.40 4.88 9.46
CA TRP A 346 -26.70 6.16 9.32
C TRP A 346 -27.40 7.14 8.40
N ALA A 347 -28.04 6.65 7.33
CA ALA A 347 -28.80 7.48 6.40
C ALA A 347 -29.98 8.15 7.11
N THR A 348 -30.77 7.40 7.90
CA THR A 348 -31.92 7.97 8.61
C THR A 348 -31.53 8.84 9.79
N TYR A 349 -30.36 8.60 10.40
CA TYR A 349 -29.81 9.46 11.45
C TYR A 349 -29.49 10.88 10.95
N GLN A 350 -29.23 11.05 9.65
CA GLN A 350 -29.02 12.39 9.05
C GLN A 350 -30.29 13.27 9.06
N PHE A 351 -31.47 12.71 9.31
CA PHE A 351 -32.73 13.47 9.34
C PHE A 351 -33.05 14.10 10.70
N LEU A 352 -32.26 13.82 11.73
CA LEU A 352 -32.49 14.31 13.10
C LEU A 352 -31.79 15.64 13.42
N ASP A 353 -31.48 16.47 12.41
CA ASP A 353 -30.75 17.73 12.57
C ASP A 353 -31.58 18.94 12.11
N ASP A 354 -31.65 19.99 12.93
CA ASP A 354 -32.40 21.23 12.64
C ASP A 354 -31.55 22.31 11.92
N GLN A 355 -30.27 22.02 11.60
CA GLN A 355 -29.36 23.02 11.01
C GLN A 355 -29.21 22.97 9.47
N ILE A 356 -29.05 24.17 8.89
CA ILE A 356 -29.07 24.51 7.45
C ILE A 356 -28.00 23.78 6.60
N PHE A 357 -26.92 23.26 7.19
CA PHE A 357 -25.93 22.42 6.47
C PHE A 357 -26.44 21.00 6.17
N GLY A 358 -27.59 20.59 6.71
CA GLY A 358 -28.18 19.25 6.55
C GLY A 358 -28.65 18.91 5.14
N TYR A 359 -29.05 19.88 4.30
CA TYR A 359 -29.78 19.58 3.05
C TYR A 359 -29.01 18.67 2.07
N ARG A 360 -27.68 18.83 1.94
CA ARG A 360 -26.86 18.01 1.04
C ARG A 360 -26.71 16.58 1.55
N ASN A 361 -26.48 16.41 2.84
CA ASN A 361 -26.31 15.10 3.46
C ASN A 361 -27.65 14.34 3.54
N SER A 362 -28.74 15.04 3.85
CA SER A 362 -30.09 14.49 3.84
C SER A 362 -30.53 14.11 2.42
N ALA A 363 -30.22 14.92 1.39
CA ALA A 363 -30.51 14.55 -0.01
C ALA A 363 -29.73 13.31 -0.45
N MET A 364 -28.44 13.23 -0.12
CA MET A 364 -27.61 12.03 -0.35
C MET A 364 -28.16 10.80 0.38
N ALA A 365 -28.57 10.96 1.64
CA ALA A 365 -29.19 9.89 2.42
C ALA A 365 -30.48 9.36 1.77
N ILE A 366 -31.35 10.25 1.28
CA ILE A 366 -32.57 9.86 0.53
C ILE A 366 -32.20 9.07 -0.73
N ILE A 367 -31.24 9.55 -1.53
CA ILE A 367 -30.79 8.86 -2.74
C ILE A 367 -30.28 7.46 -2.39
N ILE A 368 -29.46 7.34 -1.34
CA ILE A 368 -28.90 6.06 -0.92
C ILE A 368 -29.99 5.09 -0.45
N LEU A 369 -30.98 5.57 0.32
CA LEU A 369 -32.12 4.75 0.74
C LEU A 369 -32.93 4.26 -0.47
N ILE A 370 -33.17 5.13 -1.46
CA ILE A 370 -33.83 4.75 -2.73
C ILE A 370 -33.01 3.69 -3.46
N VAL A 371 -31.69 3.86 -3.56
CA VAL A 371 -30.80 2.90 -4.24
C VAL A 371 -30.79 1.55 -3.52
N LEU A 372 -30.78 1.52 -2.19
CA LEU A 372 -30.87 0.27 -1.42
C LEU A 372 -32.20 -0.44 -1.65
N LEU A 373 -33.32 0.29 -1.60
CA LEU A 373 -34.65 -0.27 -1.85
C LEU A 373 -34.81 -0.74 -3.30
N ALA A 374 -34.27 0.01 -4.26
CA ALA A 374 -34.30 -0.37 -5.67
C ALA A 374 -33.41 -1.59 -5.94
N GLY A 375 -32.20 -1.63 -5.36
CA GLY A 375 -31.30 -2.77 -5.42
C GLY A 375 -31.94 -4.03 -4.82
N PHE A 376 -32.62 -3.89 -3.68
CA PHE A 376 -33.42 -4.97 -3.09
C PHE A 376 -34.57 -5.40 -3.99
N TRP A 377 -35.38 -4.47 -4.48
CA TRP A 377 -36.52 -4.74 -5.36
C TRP A 377 -36.10 -5.47 -6.64
N TRP A 378 -35.05 -5.00 -7.31
CA TRP A 378 -34.52 -5.66 -8.50
C TRP A 378 -33.92 -7.03 -8.20
N SER A 379 -33.24 -7.18 -7.06
CA SER A 379 -32.70 -8.48 -6.66
C SER A 379 -33.83 -9.47 -6.35
N TRP A 380 -34.90 -9.02 -5.69
CA TRP A 380 -36.06 -9.84 -5.31
C TRP A 380 -36.88 -10.29 -6.53
N THR A 381 -37.09 -9.40 -7.51
CA THR A 381 -37.86 -9.72 -8.74
C THR A 381 -37.11 -10.62 -9.74
N ARG A 382 -35.79 -10.77 -9.62
CA ARG A 382 -34.94 -11.45 -10.61
C ARG A 382 -34.68 -12.93 -10.32
N ASP A 383 -34.77 -13.39 -9.08
CA ASP A 383 -34.25 -14.71 -8.67
C ASP A 383 -35.02 -15.32 -7.49
N SER A 384 -35.52 -16.56 -7.64
CA SER A 384 -36.23 -17.31 -6.60
C SER A 384 -35.31 -17.92 -5.54
N GLU A 385 -33.99 -18.00 -5.78
CA GLU A 385 -33.01 -18.53 -4.80
C GLU A 385 -32.42 -17.46 -3.87
N MET A 386 -33.05 -16.27 -3.80
CA MET A 386 -32.68 -15.15 -2.92
C MET A 386 -32.42 -15.56 -1.45
N GLU A 387 -33.13 -16.57 -0.96
CA GLU A 387 -32.98 -17.08 0.41
C GLU A 387 -31.63 -17.76 0.67
N SER A 388 -31.02 -18.41 -0.33
CA SER A 388 -29.84 -19.28 -0.14
C SER A 388 -28.55 -18.56 0.28
N LEU A 389 -28.49 -17.25 0.11
CA LEU A 389 -27.32 -16.40 0.35
C LEU A 389 -27.50 -15.42 1.51
N VAL A 390 -28.72 -15.27 2.03
CA VAL A 390 -29.07 -14.14 2.91
C VAL A 390 -29.19 -14.55 4.36
N ILE A 391 -29.65 -15.79 4.64
CA ILE A 391 -29.72 -16.45 5.95
C ILE A 391 -29.91 -17.96 5.67
N GLN A 392 -29.38 -18.86 6.50
CA GLN A 392 -29.68 -20.29 6.35
C GLN A 392 -31.21 -20.55 6.41
N SER A 393 -31.80 -20.90 5.27
CA SER A 393 -33.18 -21.38 5.18
C SER A 393 -33.34 -22.66 6.00
N PRO A 394 -34.33 -22.77 6.90
CA PRO A 394 -34.65 -24.03 7.55
C PRO A 394 -35.08 -25.03 6.45
N GLY A 395 -34.37 -26.15 6.32
CA GLY A 395 -34.41 -27.04 5.16
C GLY A 395 -35.75 -27.73 4.83
N ARG A 396 -36.87 -27.36 5.46
CA ARG A 396 -38.23 -27.83 5.15
C ARG A 396 -39.23 -26.68 5.27
N LEU A 397 -39.59 -26.06 4.15
CA LEU A 397 -40.84 -25.30 4.06
C LEU A 397 -42.01 -26.28 3.87
N ASN A 398 -43.05 -26.15 4.70
CA ASN A 398 -44.22 -27.03 4.69
C ASN A 398 -45.33 -26.61 3.69
N LYS A 399 -45.18 -25.47 2.99
CA LYS A 399 -46.15 -24.94 2.00
C LYS A 399 -45.41 -24.47 0.75
N ASP A 400 -46.13 -24.45 -0.39
CA ASP A 400 -45.65 -24.21 -1.77
C ASP A 400 -44.18 -23.72 -1.88
N PRO A 401 -43.26 -24.58 -2.33
CA PRO A 401 -41.84 -24.44 -2.03
C PRO A 401 -41.14 -23.28 -2.76
N GLU A 402 -41.70 -22.72 -3.82
CA GLU A 402 -41.05 -21.63 -4.59
C GLU A 402 -41.62 -20.24 -4.26
N SER A 403 -42.94 -20.09 -4.23
CA SER A 403 -43.58 -18.80 -3.91
C SER A 403 -43.36 -18.41 -2.46
N GLY A 404 -43.44 -19.36 -1.52
CA GLY A 404 -43.25 -19.11 -0.09
C GLY A 404 -41.85 -18.56 0.26
N ARG A 405 -40.81 -19.02 -0.43
CA ARG A 405 -39.41 -18.60 -0.19
C ARG A 405 -39.14 -17.15 -0.60
N GLN A 406 -39.70 -16.72 -1.73
CA GLN A 406 -39.56 -15.35 -2.22
C GLN A 406 -40.19 -14.34 -1.26
N TYR A 407 -41.38 -14.64 -0.71
CA TYR A 407 -42.04 -13.76 0.26
C TYR A 407 -41.35 -13.77 1.62
N TYR A 408 -40.81 -14.90 2.06
CA TYR A 408 -40.02 -14.95 3.29
C TYR A 408 -38.74 -14.10 3.19
N ALA A 409 -38.02 -14.17 2.07
CA ALA A 409 -36.88 -13.29 1.79
C ALA A 409 -37.28 -11.80 1.75
N LEU A 410 -38.46 -11.47 1.20
CA LEU A 410 -39.00 -10.11 1.21
C LEU A 410 -39.16 -9.58 2.64
N VAL A 411 -39.73 -10.39 3.53
CA VAL A 411 -39.94 -10.05 4.95
C VAL A 411 -38.60 -9.80 5.63
N LEU A 412 -37.61 -10.65 5.44
CA LEU A 412 -36.29 -10.51 6.09
C LEU A 412 -35.60 -9.18 5.74
N PHE A 413 -35.50 -8.87 4.45
CA PHE A 413 -34.87 -7.61 4.01
C PHE A 413 -35.69 -6.38 4.39
N SER A 414 -37.02 -6.46 4.34
CA SER A 414 -37.89 -5.37 4.79
C SER A 414 -37.68 -5.08 6.27
N LEU A 415 -37.55 -6.13 7.10
CA LEU A 415 -37.23 -5.99 8.52
C LEU A 415 -35.81 -5.48 8.76
N MET A 416 -34.82 -5.87 7.95
CA MET A 416 -33.45 -5.32 8.05
C MET A 416 -33.43 -3.81 7.75
N PHE A 417 -34.10 -3.38 6.69
CA PHE A 417 -34.24 -1.97 6.35
C PHE A 417 -35.00 -1.19 7.44
N LEU A 418 -36.10 -1.76 7.93
CA LEU A 418 -36.91 -1.14 8.98
C LEU A 418 -36.12 -0.99 10.28
N ARG A 419 -35.39 -2.03 10.70
CA ARG A 419 -34.51 -1.97 11.88
C ARG A 419 -33.52 -0.84 11.77
N GLY A 420 -32.79 -0.75 10.65
CA GLY A 420 -31.81 0.32 10.46
C GLY A 420 -32.48 1.69 10.46
N SER A 421 -33.58 1.82 9.73
CA SER A 421 -34.37 3.07 9.69
C SER A 421 -34.82 3.53 11.08
N VAL A 422 -35.26 2.61 11.94
CA VAL A 422 -35.68 2.88 13.34
C VAL A 422 -34.49 3.18 14.25
N ILE A 423 -33.39 2.44 14.11
CA ILE A 423 -32.15 2.69 14.87
C ILE A 423 -31.65 4.10 14.58
N GLY A 424 -31.63 4.55 13.33
CA GLY A 424 -31.17 5.89 12.98
C GLY A 424 -32.21 6.98 13.23
N GLY A 425 -33.43 6.80 12.74
CA GLY A 425 -34.43 7.86 12.63
C GLY A 425 -35.32 8.07 13.85
N LEU A 426 -35.36 7.14 14.80
CA LEU A 426 -36.18 7.24 16.02
C LEU A 426 -35.35 7.48 17.30
N GLN A 427 -34.11 7.96 17.19
CA GLN A 427 -33.24 8.19 18.36
C GLN A 427 -33.84 9.15 19.40
N THR A 428 -34.71 10.08 19.00
CA THR A 428 -35.41 11.00 19.90
C THR A 428 -36.59 10.36 20.65
N TYR A 429 -37.15 9.27 20.13
CA TYR A 429 -38.33 8.58 20.67
C TYR A 429 -37.97 7.22 21.25
N THR A 430 -37.25 7.23 22.38
CA THR A 430 -36.57 6.07 22.97
C THR A 430 -37.48 4.85 23.22
N SER A 431 -38.65 5.03 23.81
CA SER A 431 -39.62 3.95 24.07
C SER A 431 -40.25 3.40 22.79
N ALA A 432 -40.54 4.26 21.82
CA ALA A 432 -41.08 3.85 20.52
C ALA A 432 -40.02 3.11 19.69
N GLN A 433 -38.77 3.59 19.73
CA GLN A 433 -37.61 2.95 19.10
C GLN A 433 -37.45 1.51 19.60
N LEU A 434 -37.40 1.32 20.91
CA LEU A 434 -37.27 -0.01 21.52
C LEU A 434 -38.48 -0.90 21.20
N GLY A 435 -39.71 -0.36 21.30
CA GLY A 435 -40.94 -1.10 21.02
C GLY A 435 -41.04 -1.59 19.57
N VAL A 436 -40.74 -0.74 18.60
CA VAL A 436 -40.76 -1.12 17.17
C VAL A 436 -39.67 -2.17 16.86
N LEU A 437 -38.48 -2.03 17.44
CA LEU A 437 -37.40 -3.01 17.26
C LEU A 437 -37.74 -4.38 17.88
N LEU A 438 -38.34 -4.41 19.08
CA LEU A 438 -38.88 -5.64 19.66
C LEU A 438 -39.99 -6.25 18.78
N GLY A 439 -40.86 -5.41 18.23
CA GLY A 439 -41.85 -5.82 17.24
C GLY A 439 -41.23 -6.45 16.01
N CYS A 440 -40.12 -5.91 15.49
CA CYS A 440 -39.39 -6.48 14.35
C CYS A 440 -38.83 -7.88 14.66
N GLU A 441 -38.26 -8.09 15.85
CA GLU A 441 -37.79 -9.41 16.28
C GLU A 441 -38.94 -10.42 16.43
N LEU A 442 -40.06 -9.99 16.99
CA LEU A 442 -41.25 -10.83 17.11
C LEU A 442 -41.84 -11.20 15.74
N VAL A 443 -41.97 -10.23 14.83
CA VAL A 443 -42.44 -10.47 13.45
C VAL A 443 -41.51 -11.42 12.71
N GLN A 444 -40.19 -11.32 12.91
CA GLN A 444 -39.25 -12.27 12.33
C GLN A 444 -39.47 -13.70 12.85
N LEU A 445 -39.68 -13.89 14.16
CA LEU A 445 -39.97 -15.20 14.73
C LEU A 445 -41.34 -15.74 14.29
N LEU A 446 -42.36 -14.90 14.18
CA LEU A 446 -43.68 -15.28 13.67
C LEU A 446 -43.61 -15.67 12.19
N ALA A 447 -42.81 -14.98 11.38
CA ALA A 447 -42.54 -15.38 10.01
C ALA A 447 -41.80 -16.72 9.96
N MET A 448 -40.78 -16.95 10.80
CA MET A 448 -40.12 -18.26 10.84
C MET A 448 -41.10 -19.40 11.19
N THR A 449 -41.91 -19.21 12.22
CA THR A 449 -42.89 -20.23 12.64
C THR A 449 -44.00 -20.47 11.62
N PHE A 450 -44.45 -19.44 10.89
CA PHE A 450 -45.48 -19.61 9.86
C PHE A 450 -45.00 -20.44 8.66
N TRP A 451 -43.77 -20.21 8.18
CA TRP A 451 -43.26 -20.89 6.98
C TRP A 451 -42.62 -22.26 7.29
N THR A 452 -42.03 -22.43 8.48
CA THR A 452 -41.21 -23.62 8.82
C THR A 452 -41.72 -24.40 10.05
N GLY A 453 -42.78 -23.92 10.70
CA GLY A 453 -43.39 -24.55 11.88
C GLY A 453 -42.57 -24.36 13.16
N PHE A 454 -43.03 -24.98 14.25
CA PHE A 454 -42.36 -24.91 15.57
C PHE A 454 -40.98 -25.59 15.61
N ALA A 455 -40.63 -26.39 14.59
CA ALA A 455 -39.30 -26.98 14.48
C ALA A 455 -38.19 -25.92 14.31
N CYS A 456 -38.53 -24.70 13.88
CA CYS A 456 -37.56 -23.62 13.69
C CYS A 456 -36.82 -23.24 14.98
N PHE A 457 -37.44 -23.40 16.15
CA PHE A 457 -36.83 -23.04 17.44
C PHE A 457 -35.56 -23.83 17.78
N PHE A 458 -35.38 -25.00 17.19
CA PHE A 458 -34.19 -25.84 17.37
C PHE A 458 -33.14 -25.63 16.28
N SER A 459 -33.47 -24.88 15.21
CA SER A 459 -32.51 -24.52 14.17
C SER A 459 -31.58 -23.39 14.62
N LEU A 460 -30.38 -23.31 14.07
CA LEU A 460 -29.41 -22.24 14.37
C LEU A 460 -30.05 -20.84 14.21
N THR A 461 -30.74 -20.61 13.09
CA THR A 461 -31.41 -19.35 12.78
C THR A 461 -32.51 -19.00 13.80
N GLY A 462 -33.25 -20.01 14.27
CA GLY A 462 -34.26 -19.84 15.32
C GLY A 462 -33.65 -19.56 16.69
N ILE A 463 -32.62 -20.30 17.09
CA ILE A 463 -31.88 -20.07 18.34
C ILE A 463 -31.31 -18.64 18.37
N LEU A 464 -30.72 -18.17 17.28
CA LEU A 464 -30.22 -16.80 17.17
C LEU A 464 -31.32 -15.75 17.25
N SER A 465 -32.48 -16.00 16.64
CA SER A 465 -33.62 -15.08 16.69
C SER A 465 -34.25 -15.02 18.08
N VAL A 466 -34.38 -16.16 18.77
CA VAL A 466 -34.82 -16.21 20.18
C VAL A 466 -33.81 -15.53 21.09
N SER A 467 -32.51 -15.78 20.91
CA SER A 467 -31.45 -15.15 21.69
C SER A 467 -31.44 -13.63 21.51
N ARG A 468 -31.61 -13.15 20.27
CA ARG A 468 -31.76 -11.72 19.99
C ARG A 468 -32.99 -11.14 20.68
N LEU A 469 -34.17 -11.75 20.53
CA LEU A 469 -35.39 -11.27 21.19
C LEU A 469 -35.20 -11.21 22.72
N ALA A 470 -34.64 -12.25 23.33
CA ALA A 470 -34.43 -12.32 24.77
C ALA A 470 -33.43 -11.25 25.27
N LEU A 471 -32.25 -11.15 24.65
CA LEU A 471 -31.23 -10.18 25.03
C LEU A 471 -31.66 -8.74 24.75
N PHE A 472 -32.41 -8.52 23.67
CA PHE A 472 -32.94 -7.22 23.33
C PHE A 472 -34.08 -6.81 24.29
N ALA A 473 -34.94 -7.73 24.71
CA ALA A 473 -35.98 -7.46 25.70
C ALA A 473 -35.41 -7.02 27.06
N LEU A 474 -34.23 -7.51 27.45
CA LEU A 474 -33.55 -7.06 28.67
C LEU A 474 -33.20 -5.56 28.64
N HIS A 475 -33.08 -4.94 27.46
CA HIS A 475 -32.85 -3.50 27.33
C HIS A 475 -34.03 -2.64 27.82
N ILE A 476 -35.22 -3.24 28.01
CA ILE A 476 -36.36 -2.59 28.69
C ILE A 476 -35.95 -2.10 30.09
N GLY A 477 -35.01 -2.79 30.77
CA GLY A 477 -34.47 -2.37 32.06
C GLY A 477 -33.72 -1.02 32.02
N PHE A 478 -33.29 -0.56 30.84
CA PHE A 478 -32.61 0.73 30.66
C PHE A 478 -33.56 1.88 30.28
N VAL A 479 -34.87 1.61 30.14
CA VAL A 479 -35.87 2.65 29.95
C VAL A 479 -35.89 3.55 31.20
N PRO A 480 -35.89 4.89 31.02
CA PRO A 480 -35.90 5.82 32.16
C PRO A 480 -37.05 5.53 33.13
N GLY A 481 -36.73 5.37 34.42
CA GLY A 481 -37.71 5.18 35.49
C GLY A 481 -38.12 3.72 35.79
N LEU A 482 -37.67 2.74 35.00
CA LEU A 482 -38.13 1.35 35.15
C LEU A 482 -37.31 0.50 36.14
N ALA A 483 -35.98 0.61 36.09
CA ALA A 483 -35.07 -0.10 36.99
C ALA A 483 -34.23 0.86 37.84
N SER A 484 -33.94 0.45 39.08
CA SER A 484 -32.95 1.09 39.94
C SER A 484 -31.55 0.96 39.35
N HIS A 485 -30.62 1.81 39.78
CA HIS A 485 -29.24 1.78 39.24
C HIS A 485 -28.53 0.44 39.46
N PRO A 486 -28.56 -0.20 40.66
CA PRO A 486 -28.02 -1.56 40.81
C PRO A 486 -28.71 -2.60 39.91
N GLY A 487 -30.01 -2.43 39.66
CA GLY A 487 -30.77 -3.26 38.72
C GLY A 487 -30.25 -3.12 37.28
N ARG A 488 -29.95 -1.89 36.83
CA ARG A 488 -29.36 -1.64 35.50
C ARG A 488 -27.97 -2.25 35.38
N MET A 489 -27.14 -2.15 36.42
CA MET A 489 -25.81 -2.78 36.45
C MET A 489 -25.92 -4.30 36.26
N LEU A 490 -26.80 -4.96 37.02
CA LEU A 490 -27.03 -6.40 36.92
C LEU A 490 -27.53 -6.80 35.52
N VAL A 491 -28.53 -6.09 34.99
CA VAL A 491 -29.08 -6.34 33.66
C VAL A 491 -28.01 -6.19 32.57
N ALA A 492 -27.14 -5.18 32.66
CA ALA A 492 -26.02 -5.00 31.73
C ALA A 492 -25.02 -6.17 31.75
N TYR A 493 -24.67 -6.69 32.93
CA TYR A 493 -23.81 -7.88 33.03
C TYR A 493 -24.47 -9.13 32.44
N ILE A 494 -25.78 -9.32 32.65
CA ILE A 494 -26.53 -10.44 32.07
C ILE A 494 -26.50 -10.35 30.54
N ILE A 495 -26.73 -9.15 29.97
CA ILE A 495 -26.69 -8.92 28.52
C ILE A 495 -25.29 -9.22 27.96
N LEU A 496 -24.23 -8.69 28.57
CA LEU A 496 -22.85 -8.94 28.12
C LEU A 496 -22.47 -10.42 28.20
N CYS A 497 -22.82 -11.10 29.30
CA CYS A 497 -22.59 -12.53 29.46
C CYS A 497 -23.36 -13.34 28.39
N GLY A 498 -24.59 -12.94 28.10
CA GLY A 498 -25.41 -13.51 27.03
C GLY A 498 -24.75 -13.36 25.65
N HIS A 499 -24.25 -12.18 25.31
CA HIS A 499 -23.52 -11.97 24.05
C HIS A 499 -22.24 -12.81 23.97
N VAL A 500 -21.45 -12.88 25.04
CA VAL A 500 -20.26 -13.73 25.10
C VAL A 500 -20.63 -15.20 24.90
N THR A 501 -21.71 -15.67 25.54
CA THR A 501 -22.20 -17.05 25.41
C THR A 501 -22.61 -17.38 23.98
N VAL A 502 -23.32 -16.46 23.29
CA VAL A 502 -23.68 -16.67 21.88
C VAL A 502 -22.43 -16.68 21.00
N LEU A 503 -21.51 -15.72 21.16
CA LEU A 503 -20.28 -15.67 20.36
C LEU A 503 -19.40 -16.93 20.56
N THR A 504 -19.25 -17.41 21.79
CA THR A 504 -18.39 -18.57 22.08
C THR A 504 -19.08 -19.90 21.78
N CYS A 505 -20.26 -20.15 22.33
CA CYS A 505 -20.92 -21.45 22.27
C CYS A 505 -21.64 -21.70 20.94
N ILE A 506 -22.25 -20.67 20.34
CA ILE A 506 -23.07 -20.82 19.13
C ILE A 506 -22.25 -20.60 17.86
N PHE A 507 -21.23 -19.74 17.90
CA PHE A 507 -20.44 -19.42 16.70
C PHE A 507 -19.01 -19.96 16.74
N LEU A 508 -18.20 -19.55 17.72
CA LEU A 508 -16.77 -19.87 17.75
C LEU A 508 -16.52 -21.37 17.91
N LEU A 509 -17.18 -22.03 18.86
CA LEU A 509 -16.98 -23.46 19.12
C LEU A 509 -17.34 -24.31 17.90
N PRO A 510 -18.51 -24.15 17.24
CA PRO A 510 -18.79 -24.84 15.98
C PRO A 510 -17.82 -24.50 14.84
N ALA A 511 -17.38 -23.24 14.72
CA ALA A 511 -16.40 -22.84 13.70
C ALA A 511 -15.04 -23.52 13.90
N VAL A 512 -14.58 -23.65 15.16
CA VAL A 512 -13.34 -24.35 15.51
C VAL A 512 -13.47 -25.85 15.22
N ILE A 513 -14.60 -26.47 15.56
CA ILE A 513 -14.88 -27.88 15.28
C ILE A 513 -14.87 -28.13 13.77
N ASP A 514 -15.58 -27.32 12.98
CA ASP A 514 -15.63 -27.43 11.52
C ASP A 514 -14.24 -27.28 10.90
N MET A 515 -13.43 -26.33 11.38
CA MET A 515 -12.05 -26.14 10.94
C MET A 515 -11.14 -27.30 11.33
N ALA A 516 -11.29 -27.86 12.53
CA ALA A 516 -10.53 -29.04 12.95
C ALA A 516 -10.87 -30.25 12.07
N HIS A 517 -12.14 -30.46 11.73
CA HIS A 517 -12.54 -31.51 10.79
C HIS A 517 -12.01 -31.29 9.37
N LEU A 518 -12.02 -30.04 8.88
CA LEU A 518 -11.44 -29.68 7.59
C LEU A 518 -9.94 -29.97 7.51
N ILE A 519 -9.19 -29.67 8.58
CA ILE A 519 -7.75 -29.92 8.69
C ILE A 519 -7.46 -31.43 8.79
N MET A 520 -8.22 -32.15 9.60
CA MET A 520 -7.95 -33.57 9.91
C MET A 520 -8.41 -34.53 8.81
N TYR A 521 -9.54 -34.26 8.15
CA TYR A 521 -10.20 -35.23 7.27
C TYR A 521 -10.41 -34.73 5.83
N GLY A 522 -10.01 -33.48 5.50
CA GLY A 522 -10.21 -32.90 4.18
C GLY A 522 -11.69 -32.67 3.79
N ARG A 523 -12.63 -32.90 4.71
CA ARG A 523 -14.08 -32.76 4.51
C ARG A 523 -14.68 -32.00 5.69
N ALA A 524 -15.35 -30.89 5.43
CA ALA A 524 -16.23 -30.26 6.42
C ALA A 524 -17.46 -31.15 6.58
N VAL A 525 -17.70 -31.65 7.79
CA VAL A 525 -19.02 -32.12 8.21
C VAL A 525 -19.67 -30.92 8.87
N THR A 526 -20.60 -30.25 8.18
CA THR A 526 -21.34 -29.17 8.82
C THR A 526 -22.36 -29.78 9.78
N MET A 527 -22.66 -29.17 10.93
CA MET A 527 -23.75 -29.64 11.82
C MET A 527 -25.09 -29.81 11.08
N SER A 528 -25.33 -29.06 10.00
CA SER A 528 -26.49 -29.21 9.11
C SER A 528 -26.51 -30.50 8.28
N ASP A 529 -25.35 -31.14 8.05
CA ASP A 529 -25.28 -32.45 7.38
C ASP A 529 -25.64 -33.60 8.34
N ALA A 530 -25.42 -33.41 9.65
CA ALA A 530 -25.83 -34.38 10.67
C ALA A 530 -27.37 -34.43 10.82
N GLU A 531 -28.08 -33.30 10.66
CA GLU A 531 -29.54 -33.26 10.64
C GLU A 531 -30.18 -33.93 9.41
N ARG A 532 -29.46 -33.99 8.27
CA ARG A 532 -29.94 -34.69 7.05
C ARG A 532 -29.73 -36.20 7.10
N ALA A 533 -28.93 -36.71 8.03
CA ALA A 533 -28.51 -38.12 8.10
C ALA A 533 -29.41 -39.01 8.99
N ALA A 534 -30.70 -38.71 9.14
CA ALA A 534 -31.67 -39.63 9.73
C ALA A 534 -32.20 -40.62 8.66
N PRO A 535 -32.37 -41.92 9.00
CA PRO A 535 -32.27 -43.00 8.02
C PRO A 535 -33.55 -43.19 7.19
N VAL A 536 -33.44 -43.10 5.87
CA VAL A 536 -34.42 -43.68 4.96
C VAL A 536 -34.06 -45.15 4.79
N ARG A 537 -34.99 -45.99 5.23
CA ARG A 537 -34.97 -47.45 5.18
C ARG A 537 -35.32 -47.88 3.76
N GLU A 538 -34.32 -48.26 2.96
CA GLU A 538 -34.57 -48.96 1.70
C GLU A 538 -33.81 -50.28 1.61
N VAL A 539 -34.54 -51.24 1.06
CA VAL A 539 -34.42 -52.69 1.12
C VAL A 539 -33.40 -53.18 0.08
N PRO A 540 -32.47 -54.09 0.40
CA PRO A 540 -31.64 -54.70 -0.62
C PRO A 540 -32.39 -55.89 -1.27
N ARG A 541 -32.38 -55.93 -2.61
CA ARG A 541 -32.61 -57.16 -3.38
C ARG A 541 -31.41 -57.48 -4.28
N PRO A 542 -31.19 -58.77 -4.59
CA PRO A 542 -29.85 -59.30 -4.90
C PRO A 542 -29.71 -59.90 -6.31
N VAL A 543 -28.47 -60.37 -6.61
CA VAL A 543 -28.04 -61.30 -7.69
C VAL A 543 -27.96 -60.65 -9.09
N GLY A 544 -26.96 -60.83 -9.96
CA GLY A 544 -25.71 -61.61 -10.14
C GLY A 544 -25.09 -61.09 -11.47
N ARG A 545 -23.95 -61.47 -12.06
CA ARG A 545 -23.14 -62.69 -12.07
C ARG A 545 -21.89 -62.43 -12.97
N ALA A 546 -20.79 -63.15 -12.69
CA ALA A 546 -19.61 -63.51 -13.52
C ALA A 546 -18.63 -62.39 -13.97
N GLN A 547 -17.32 -62.39 -13.66
CA GLN A 547 -16.20 -63.32 -14.02
C GLN A 547 -16.11 -63.55 -15.54
N THR A 548 -14.98 -63.45 -16.24
CA THR A 548 -13.53 -63.36 -15.97
C THR A 548 -12.85 -62.85 -17.25
N ASP A 549 -11.57 -62.48 -17.14
CA ASP A 549 -10.48 -62.54 -18.16
C ASP A 549 -9.82 -61.17 -18.41
N ILE A 550 -8.50 -61.01 -18.50
CA ILE A 550 -7.32 -61.83 -18.17
C ILE A 550 -6.18 -60.82 -17.98
N GLU A 551 -5.21 -61.22 -17.17
CA GLU A 551 -3.87 -60.66 -16.99
C GLU A 551 -3.17 -60.31 -18.32
N ALA A 552 -2.66 -59.09 -18.47
CA ALA A 552 -1.50 -58.82 -19.31
C ALA A 552 -0.81 -57.50 -18.94
N LEU A 553 0.50 -57.59 -18.69
CA LEU A 553 1.51 -56.53 -18.79
C LEU A 553 1.69 -55.57 -17.61
N GLN A 554 2.04 -56.12 -16.43
CA GLN A 554 3.04 -55.50 -15.56
C GLN A 554 3.95 -56.59 -14.97
N LYS A 555 5.11 -56.82 -15.61
CA LYS A 555 6.33 -57.39 -15.01
C LYS A 555 7.47 -57.34 -16.02
N SER A 556 8.41 -56.42 -15.82
CA SER A 556 9.83 -56.64 -16.09
C SER A 556 10.68 -55.59 -15.37
N GLU A 557 11.37 -56.03 -14.33
CA GLU A 557 12.64 -55.43 -13.89
C GLU A 557 13.69 -55.59 -14.99
N PRO A 558 14.74 -54.75 -15.02
CA PRO A 558 16.02 -55.17 -15.55
C PRO A 558 17.02 -55.46 -14.42
N THR A 559 17.64 -56.61 -14.60
CA THR A 559 18.65 -57.31 -13.81
C THR A 559 19.99 -56.59 -13.72
N LYS A 560 20.69 -56.85 -12.61
CA LYS A 560 22.15 -56.70 -12.48
C LYS A 560 22.86 -57.99 -12.93
N ASN A 561 23.93 -57.83 -13.68
CA ASN A 561 25.19 -58.60 -13.77
C ASN A 561 26.05 -57.81 -14.79
N GLY A 562 27.34 -57.58 -14.68
CA GLY A 562 28.42 -58.13 -13.88
C GLY A 562 29.69 -58.01 -14.76
N ASP A 563 30.60 -57.13 -14.35
CA ASP A 563 32.04 -57.02 -14.63
C ASP A 563 32.68 -56.99 -16.05
N LEU A 564 33.71 -56.14 -16.06
CA LEU A 564 34.95 -56.15 -16.84
C LEU A 564 34.97 -55.48 -18.23
N ASN A 565 35.44 -54.22 -18.27
CA ASN A 565 36.74 -53.94 -18.88
C ASN A 565 37.33 -52.63 -18.34
N SER A 566 38.49 -52.79 -17.72
CA SER A 566 39.45 -51.74 -17.42
C SER A 566 39.90 -51.06 -18.71
N HIS A 567 39.51 -49.80 -18.90
CA HIS A 567 40.33 -48.86 -19.66
C HIS A 567 40.76 -47.75 -18.72
N THR A 568 42.03 -47.86 -18.32
CA THR A 568 42.96 -46.78 -18.02
C THR A 568 42.36 -45.38 -17.96
N LEU A 569 42.41 -44.84 -16.74
CA LEU A 569 42.37 -43.43 -16.37
C LEU A 569 43.12 -42.59 -17.43
N ALA A 570 42.41 -42.06 -18.42
CA ALA A 570 42.94 -41.02 -19.29
C ALA A 570 42.92 -39.71 -18.50
N SER A 571 44.07 -39.08 -18.38
CA SER A 571 44.26 -37.75 -17.80
C SER A 571 43.20 -36.78 -18.35
N VAL A 572 42.54 -36.06 -17.46
CA VAL A 572 41.69 -34.91 -17.77
C VAL A 572 42.47 -34.01 -18.76
N PRO A 573 41.94 -33.68 -19.95
CA PRO A 573 42.60 -32.70 -20.80
C PRO A 573 42.61 -31.36 -20.05
N ASP A 574 43.78 -30.72 -20.01
CA ASP A 574 43.92 -29.35 -19.54
C ASP A 574 42.88 -28.47 -20.28
N LEU A 575 41.99 -27.79 -19.56
CA LEU A 575 40.94 -26.95 -20.15
C LEU A 575 41.52 -25.91 -21.12
N ASN A 576 42.76 -25.48 -20.84
CA ASN A 576 43.51 -24.56 -21.70
C ASN A 576 43.85 -25.19 -23.05
N GLN A 577 44.19 -26.49 -23.06
CA GLN A 577 44.48 -27.26 -24.26
C GLN A 577 43.21 -27.49 -25.10
N LEU A 578 42.10 -27.84 -24.45
CA LEU A 578 40.81 -28.01 -25.13
C LEU A 578 40.34 -26.70 -25.79
N LEU A 579 40.47 -25.56 -25.10
CA LEU A 579 40.13 -24.25 -25.65
C LEU A 579 41.01 -23.90 -26.86
N LEU A 580 42.31 -24.22 -26.79
CA LEU A 580 43.22 -24.00 -27.90
C LEU A 580 42.84 -24.86 -29.12
N GLU A 581 42.50 -26.13 -28.92
CA GLU A 581 42.02 -27.02 -29.99
C GLU A 581 40.73 -26.48 -30.65
N MET A 582 39.74 -26.06 -29.85
CA MET A 582 38.49 -25.46 -30.35
C MET A 582 38.72 -24.18 -31.19
N ILE A 583 39.72 -23.37 -30.83
CA ILE A 583 40.09 -22.16 -31.57
C ILE A 583 40.82 -22.53 -32.87
N LEU A 584 41.82 -23.42 -32.78
CA LEU A 584 42.62 -23.85 -33.92
C LEU A 584 41.78 -24.56 -34.99
N GLU A 585 40.86 -25.43 -34.60
CA GLU A 585 39.96 -26.14 -35.52
C GLU A 585 39.08 -25.17 -36.34
N ARG A 586 38.58 -24.12 -35.69
CA ARG A 586 37.76 -23.08 -36.36
C ARG A 586 38.57 -22.21 -37.32
N GLU A 587 39.78 -21.83 -36.95
CA GLU A 587 40.63 -21.01 -37.82
C GLU A 587 41.27 -21.84 -38.95
N ALA A 588 41.54 -23.13 -38.71
CA ALA A 588 42.08 -24.05 -39.71
C ALA A 588 41.06 -24.37 -40.83
N ASN A 589 39.77 -24.53 -40.49
CA ASN A 589 38.72 -24.82 -41.49
C ASN A 589 38.47 -23.68 -42.51
N ASN A 590 39.01 -22.48 -42.29
CA ASN A 590 38.92 -21.37 -43.24
C ASN A 590 40.16 -21.21 -44.15
N ARG A 591 41.21 -22.03 -43.96
CA ARG A 591 42.39 -22.03 -44.84
C ARG A 591 42.86 -23.47 -45.05
N LEU A 592 42.59 -24.00 -46.25
CA LEU A 592 43.45 -25.06 -46.79
C LEU A 592 44.88 -24.51 -46.78
N ILE A 593 45.70 -24.97 -45.83
CA ILE A 593 47.13 -25.29 -45.94
C ILE A 593 47.52 -25.89 -44.59
N GLY A 594 47.93 -27.15 -44.60
CA GLY A 594 48.70 -27.73 -43.51
C GLY A 594 50.04 -27.03 -43.42
N LEU A 595 50.31 -26.40 -42.28
CA LEU A 595 51.60 -26.34 -41.59
C LEU A 595 51.42 -25.45 -40.35
N THR A 596 51.83 -25.96 -39.20
CA THR A 596 52.17 -25.21 -37.99
C THR A 596 52.90 -23.92 -38.36
N SER A 597 52.32 -22.76 -38.08
CA SER A 597 52.99 -21.50 -38.41
C SER A 597 52.55 -20.38 -37.48
N GLN A 598 53.52 -19.86 -36.75
CA GLN A 598 53.55 -18.61 -35.98
C GLN A 598 52.75 -17.45 -36.62
N LYS A 599 52.56 -17.46 -37.95
CA LYS A 599 51.72 -16.51 -38.69
C LYS A 599 50.22 -16.61 -38.35
N ALA A 600 49.65 -17.80 -38.19
CA ALA A 600 48.25 -17.98 -37.80
C ALA A 600 48.01 -17.50 -36.36
N LEU A 601 48.95 -17.78 -35.46
CA LEU A 601 48.93 -17.27 -34.08
C LEU A 601 49.10 -15.74 -34.07
N THR A 602 49.96 -15.18 -34.92
CA THR A 602 50.14 -13.71 -35.05
C THR A 602 48.88 -13.04 -35.58
N GLU A 603 48.23 -13.62 -36.59
CA GLU A 603 46.95 -13.12 -37.13
C GLU A 603 45.81 -13.24 -36.11
N PHE A 604 45.76 -14.32 -35.33
CA PHE A 604 44.84 -14.50 -34.21
C PHE A 604 45.10 -13.48 -33.08
N MET A 605 46.38 -13.23 -32.75
CA MET A 605 46.78 -12.22 -31.76
C MET A 605 46.49 -10.79 -32.24
N GLU A 606 46.55 -10.53 -33.55
CA GLU A 606 46.05 -9.28 -34.13
C GLU A 606 44.52 -9.15 -34.06
N ASP A 607 43.78 -10.23 -34.29
CA ASP A 607 42.32 -10.26 -34.11
C ASP A 607 41.94 -10.01 -32.64
N LEU A 608 42.71 -10.55 -31.70
CA LEU A 608 42.60 -10.27 -30.26
C LEU A 608 42.92 -8.82 -29.90
N LYS A 609 43.93 -8.21 -30.52
CA LYS A 609 44.25 -6.77 -30.35
C LYS A 609 43.19 -5.85 -30.99
N GLY A 610 42.34 -6.38 -31.86
CA GLY A 610 41.19 -5.70 -32.44
C GLY A 610 41.54 -4.96 -33.72
N ARG A 611 41.01 -5.44 -34.86
CA ARG A 611 40.93 -4.65 -36.09
C ARG A 611 39.85 -3.58 -35.92
N ASP A 612 40.20 -2.43 -35.36
CA ASP A 612 39.34 -1.23 -35.40
C ASP A 612 39.35 -0.58 -36.79
N LYS A 613 38.96 -1.33 -37.82
CA LYS A 613 38.85 -0.83 -39.22
C LYS A 613 37.69 0.16 -39.43
N ARG A 614 36.88 0.46 -38.40
CA ARG A 614 35.77 1.44 -38.48
C ARG A 614 36.07 2.81 -37.86
N ALA A 615 37.30 3.05 -37.38
CA ALA A 615 37.68 4.29 -36.69
C ALA A 615 38.44 5.32 -37.56
N GLU A 616 38.40 5.25 -38.89
CA GLU A 616 38.93 6.30 -39.77
C GLU A 616 37.80 6.98 -40.55
N PHE A 617 37.01 7.83 -39.90
CA PHE A 617 36.34 8.96 -40.55
C PHE A 617 35.98 10.01 -39.50
N GLY A 618 36.84 11.02 -39.35
CA GLY A 618 36.57 12.21 -38.52
C GLY A 618 37.82 12.71 -37.79
N LYS A 619 38.51 13.69 -38.40
CA LYS A 619 39.66 14.39 -37.79
C LYS A 619 39.27 14.99 -36.43
N SER A 620 40.02 14.67 -35.39
CA SER A 620 39.96 15.35 -34.08
C SER A 620 40.54 16.77 -34.20
N PRO A 621 39.87 17.83 -33.68
CA PRO A 621 40.52 19.07 -33.33
C PRO A 621 41.18 18.91 -31.95
N LYS A 622 42.47 19.29 -31.89
CA LYS A 622 43.26 19.43 -30.67
C LYS A 622 42.65 20.48 -29.74
N ALA A 623 42.28 20.09 -28.54
CA ALA A 623 42.45 20.84 -27.28
C ALA A 623 41.67 20.14 -26.18
N PHE A 624 42.36 19.48 -25.25
CA PHE A 624 41.96 19.30 -23.84
C PHE A 624 43.04 18.43 -23.16
N SER A 625 44.26 18.97 -23.13
CA SER A 625 45.19 18.69 -22.04
C SER A 625 45.05 19.87 -21.09
N ASP A 626 44.37 19.66 -19.97
CA ASP A 626 44.69 20.23 -18.66
C ASP A 626 43.46 20.05 -17.74
N PHE A 627 43.73 19.68 -16.49
CA PHE A 627 42.81 19.31 -15.41
C PHE A 627 42.37 17.83 -15.34
N SER A 628 43.34 16.96 -15.06
CA SER A 628 43.11 15.78 -14.23
C SER A 628 44.16 15.74 -13.12
N SER A 629 43.81 16.23 -11.94
CA SER A 629 44.57 15.99 -10.72
C SER A 629 43.63 16.01 -9.51
N THR A 630 43.02 14.85 -9.24
CA THR A 630 42.85 14.25 -7.89
C THR A 630 41.96 13.03 -8.02
N LEU A 631 42.55 11.88 -8.35
CA LEU A 631 42.05 10.58 -7.92
C LEU A 631 43.27 9.74 -7.51
N ILE A 632 43.19 9.26 -6.29
CA ILE A 632 44.21 8.50 -5.58
C ILE A 632 44.31 7.11 -6.22
N ASP A 633 45.52 6.84 -6.70
CA ASP A 633 46.28 5.59 -6.69
C ASP A 633 45.63 4.31 -7.24
N SER A 634 45.99 3.98 -8.49
CA SER A 634 46.20 2.58 -8.87
C SER A 634 47.50 2.44 -9.66
N LYS A 635 48.43 1.67 -9.06
CA LYS A 635 49.71 1.27 -9.62
C LYS A 635 49.54 0.70 -11.03
N SER A 636 50.02 1.42 -12.03
CA SER A 636 50.45 0.84 -13.31
C SER A 636 51.91 0.43 -13.17
N SER A 637 52.14 -0.86 -12.98
CA SER A 637 53.44 -1.47 -13.24
C SER A 637 53.67 -1.44 -14.75
N LYS A 638 54.77 -0.81 -15.16
CA LYS A 638 55.34 -0.97 -16.50
C LYS A 638 55.74 -2.45 -16.64
N GLU A 639 54.96 -3.24 -17.36
CA GLU A 639 55.42 -4.55 -17.82
C GLU A 639 56.12 -4.41 -19.18
N GLU A 640 57.33 -4.94 -19.16
CA GLU A 640 58.33 -5.03 -20.21
C GLU A 640 57.79 -5.90 -21.36
N ILE A 641 57.96 -5.44 -22.60
CA ILE A 641 57.46 -6.12 -23.80
C ILE A 641 58.32 -7.38 -24.03
N THR A 642 57.81 -8.56 -23.69
CA THR A 642 58.40 -9.84 -24.11
C THR A 642 58.19 -10.07 -25.61
N PRO A 643 59.18 -10.61 -26.34
CA PRO A 643 59.05 -10.89 -27.78
C PRO A 643 57.95 -11.91 -28.07
N LEU A 644 57.29 -11.74 -29.22
CA LEU A 644 56.12 -12.50 -29.71
C LEU A 644 56.40 -14.00 -30.02
N SER A 645 57.49 -14.59 -29.54
CA SER A 645 57.95 -15.94 -29.90
C SER A 645 57.66 -17.04 -28.89
N ASP A 646 57.32 -16.74 -27.62
CA ASP A 646 57.11 -17.76 -26.58
C ASP A 646 55.92 -17.43 -25.66
N ILE A 647 54.70 -17.23 -26.21
CA ILE A 647 53.49 -17.11 -25.38
C ILE A 647 53.06 -18.52 -24.95
N SER A 648 53.06 -18.77 -23.64
CA SER A 648 52.56 -20.04 -23.10
C SER A 648 51.03 -20.15 -23.29
N ILE A 649 50.50 -21.38 -23.36
CA ILE A 649 49.05 -21.62 -23.50
C ILE A 649 48.28 -20.95 -22.34
N VAL A 650 48.85 -20.99 -21.14
CA VAL A 650 48.27 -20.37 -19.93
C VAL A 650 48.18 -18.84 -20.08
N ASP A 651 49.22 -18.19 -20.62
CA ASP A 651 49.22 -16.74 -20.87
C ASP A 651 48.23 -16.34 -21.95
N LEU A 652 48.02 -17.19 -22.95
CA LEU A 652 47.01 -16.95 -23.98
C LEU A 652 45.59 -16.99 -23.39
N VAL A 653 45.30 -18.00 -22.57
CA VAL A 653 43.99 -18.13 -21.91
C VAL A 653 43.76 -17.01 -20.91
N SER A 654 44.77 -16.63 -20.13
CA SER A 654 44.66 -15.49 -19.20
C SER A 654 44.35 -14.18 -19.95
N ARG A 655 44.97 -13.97 -21.12
CA ARG A 655 44.70 -12.82 -21.98
C ARG A 655 43.31 -12.85 -22.61
N LEU A 656 42.83 -14.03 -23.03
CA LEU A 656 41.47 -14.20 -23.56
C LEU A 656 40.41 -13.83 -22.53
N PHE A 657 40.60 -14.24 -21.27
CA PHE A 657 39.67 -13.96 -20.19
C PHE A 657 39.92 -12.63 -19.48
N SER A 658 40.95 -11.86 -19.85
CA SER A 658 41.28 -10.56 -19.25
C SER A 658 40.14 -9.53 -19.41
N GLU A 659 40.08 -8.56 -18.49
CA GLU A 659 39.08 -7.48 -18.58
C GLU A 659 39.26 -6.59 -19.82
N GLU A 660 40.50 -6.45 -20.29
CA GLU A 660 40.84 -5.73 -21.52
C GLU A 660 40.15 -6.34 -22.75
N ASN A 661 39.94 -7.66 -22.74
CA ASN A 661 39.26 -8.41 -23.81
C ASN A 661 37.72 -8.46 -23.67
N SER A 662 37.14 -7.56 -22.87
CA SER A 662 35.68 -7.42 -22.79
C SER A 662 35.06 -7.16 -24.18
N ALA A 663 33.91 -7.77 -24.46
CA ALA A 663 33.18 -7.53 -25.70
C ALA A 663 32.59 -6.12 -25.77
N ILE A 664 32.34 -5.48 -24.61
CA ILE A 664 31.70 -4.17 -24.52
C ILE A 664 32.78 -3.08 -24.55
N ARG A 665 32.60 -2.05 -25.37
CA ARG A 665 33.46 -0.85 -25.35
C ARG A 665 33.17 -0.01 -24.11
N SER A 666 34.22 0.49 -23.45
CA SER A 666 34.13 1.39 -22.30
C SER A 666 33.63 2.79 -22.71
N THR A 667 33.96 3.23 -23.92
CA THR A 667 33.54 4.51 -24.49
C THR A 667 32.63 4.30 -25.72
N PRO A 668 31.49 5.01 -25.82
CA PRO A 668 30.64 5.00 -27.00
C PRO A 668 31.40 5.46 -28.25
N LEU A 669 31.08 4.88 -29.42
CA LEU A 669 31.70 5.26 -30.70
C LEU A 669 31.32 6.67 -31.17
N GLN A 670 30.16 7.17 -30.75
CA GLN A 670 29.64 8.48 -31.10
C GLN A 670 29.41 9.28 -29.81
N HIS A 671 30.30 10.24 -29.53
CA HIS A 671 30.30 11.04 -28.32
C HIS A 671 30.41 12.53 -28.66
N ASN A 672 29.36 13.09 -29.26
CA ASN A 672 29.23 14.54 -29.46
C ASN A 672 28.21 15.08 -28.44
N LEU A 673 28.63 16.02 -27.59
CA LEU A 673 27.84 16.62 -26.51
C LEU A 673 27.52 18.11 -26.75
N ASP A 674 27.67 18.58 -28.00
CA ASP A 674 27.48 19.98 -28.40
C ASP A 674 26.14 20.24 -29.11
N HIS A 675 25.28 19.24 -29.27
CA HIS A 675 23.92 19.43 -29.76
C HIS A 675 22.99 19.94 -28.63
N PRO A 676 21.84 20.54 -28.96
CA PRO A 676 20.80 20.86 -27.98
C PRO A 676 20.37 19.67 -27.13
N ILE A 677 20.08 19.90 -25.86
CA ILE A 677 19.72 18.83 -24.91
C ILE A 677 18.48 18.02 -25.33
N ASN A 678 17.55 18.57 -26.12
CA ASN A 678 16.39 17.86 -26.65
C ASN A 678 16.74 16.81 -27.73
N GLU A 679 17.96 16.84 -28.28
CA GLU A 679 18.48 15.87 -29.25
C GLU A 679 19.12 14.63 -28.58
N TYR A 680 19.11 14.56 -27.24
CA TYR A 680 19.67 13.44 -26.49
C TYR A 680 18.60 12.60 -25.81
N PHE A 681 18.82 11.30 -25.73
CA PHE A 681 18.22 10.46 -24.70
C PHE A 681 18.93 10.71 -23.37
N ILE A 682 18.17 10.75 -22.28
CA ILE A 682 18.64 11.15 -20.96
C ILE A 682 18.28 10.05 -19.95
N SER A 683 19.29 9.53 -19.24
CA SER A 683 19.08 8.51 -18.22
C SER A 683 18.20 9.05 -17.10
N SER A 684 17.01 8.48 -16.91
CA SER A 684 15.94 9.06 -16.09
C SER A 684 15.34 8.07 -15.10
N SER A 685 15.10 8.54 -13.89
CA SER A 685 14.50 7.78 -12.78
C SER A 685 13.09 8.27 -12.48
N HIS A 686 12.24 7.33 -12.03
CA HIS A 686 10.90 7.59 -11.51
C HIS A 686 10.85 7.26 -10.01
N ASN A 687 10.22 8.12 -9.21
CA ASN A 687 10.10 8.01 -7.75
C ASN A 687 11.41 7.59 -7.08
N THR A 688 12.49 8.35 -7.34
CA THR A 688 13.88 7.99 -7.00
C THR A 688 14.11 7.72 -5.51
N TYR A 689 13.28 8.28 -4.65
CA TYR A 689 13.31 8.07 -3.20
C TYR A 689 12.86 6.66 -2.76
N LEU A 690 12.21 5.87 -3.61
CA LEU A 690 11.69 4.54 -3.28
C LEU A 690 12.73 3.42 -3.40
N ARG A 691 12.68 2.46 -2.47
CA ARG A 691 13.53 1.25 -2.46
C ARG A 691 12.72 -0.06 -2.54
N GLY A 692 11.49 0.00 -3.03
CA GLY A 692 10.59 -1.15 -3.15
C GLY A 692 9.34 -0.85 -3.97
N ARG A 693 8.22 -1.46 -3.58
CA ARG A 693 6.88 -1.25 -4.16
C ARG A 693 6.44 0.21 -4.04
N GLN A 694 5.50 0.65 -4.89
CA GLN A 694 4.93 2.01 -4.84
C GLN A 694 4.02 2.21 -3.62
N VAL A 695 3.58 1.13 -2.96
CA VAL A 695 2.73 1.16 -1.77
C VAL A 695 3.47 0.52 -0.59
N ALA A 696 3.42 1.18 0.57
CA ALA A 696 3.98 0.70 1.85
C ALA A 696 5.52 0.49 1.90
N ALA A 697 6.27 0.89 0.87
CA ALA A 697 7.73 0.90 0.92
C ALA A 697 8.29 2.13 1.67
N ARG A 698 9.53 2.04 2.14
CA ARG A 698 10.18 3.15 2.84
C ARG A 698 10.89 4.08 1.85
N SER A 699 10.63 5.38 1.94
CA SER A 699 11.44 6.40 1.27
C SER A 699 12.81 6.50 1.94
N LYS A 700 13.90 6.49 1.17
CA LYS A 700 15.27 6.53 1.70
C LYS A 700 16.20 7.36 0.81
N LEU A 701 17.09 8.14 1.43
CA LEU A 701 18.17 8.86 0.74
C LEU A 701 19.04 7.95 -0.14
N LYS A 702 19.22 6.69 0.29
CA LYS A 702 19.98 5.68 -0.47
C LYS A 702 19.47 5.53 -1.91
N GLY A 703 18.18 5.74 -2.18
CA GLY A 703 17.62 5.69 -3.54
C GLY A 703 18.35 6.65 -4.49
N TYR A 704 18.44 7.93 -4.10
CA TYR A 704 19.20 8.95 -4.83
C TYR A 704 20.67 8.59 -4.98
N ILE A 705 21.32 8.12 -3.90
CA ILE A 705 22.74 7.75 -3.92
C ILE A 705 22.99 6.67 -4.99
N SER A 706 22.25 5.56 -4.97
CA SER A 706 22.48 4.49 -5.97
C SER A 706 22.19 4.95 -7.39
N THR A 707 21.11 5.70 -7.60
CA THR A 707 20.69 6.13 -8.93
C THR A 707 21.69 7.13 -9.53
N LEU A 708 22.19 8.07 -8.74
CA LEU A 708 23.22 9.03 -9.18
C LEU A 708 24.58 8.35 -9.38
N SER A 709 24.98 7.44 -8.49
CA SER A 709 26.22 6.66 -8.64
C SER A 709 26.21 5.76 -9.89
N GLN A 710 25.04 5.38 -10.40
CA GLN A 710 24.87 4.65 -11.66
C GLN A 710 24.82 5.57 -12.90
N GLY A 711 25.06 6.88 -12.74
CA GLY A 711 25.10 7.83 -13.86
C GLY A 711 23.73 8.31 -14.35
N CYS A 712 22.66 8.16 -13.55
CA CYS A 712 21.36 8.74 -13.88
C CYS A 712 21.43 10.28 -13.89
N ARG A 713 20.80 10.93 -14.88
CA ARG A 713 20.86 12.38 -15.16
C ARG A 713 19.50 13.08 -15.04
N SER A 714 18.45 12.37 -14.62
CA SER A 714 17.17 12.96 -14.22
C SER A 714 16.60 12.20 -13.03
N VAL A 715 16.48 12.85 -11.88
CA VAL A 715 15.92 12.28 -10.64
C VAL A 715 14.62 12.96 -10.24
N GLU A 716 13.74 12.23 -9.57
CA GLU A 716 12.41 12.71 -9.18
C GLU A 716 12.29 12.88 -7.66
N VAL A 717 11.69 14.01 -7.25
CA VAL A 717 11.46 14.36 -5.84
C VAL A 717 10.00 14.78 -5.65
N ASP A 718 9.24 13.94 -4.95
CA ASP A 718 7.82 14.19 -4.65
C ASP A 718 7.69 14.94 -3.34
N CYS A 719 7.41 16.23 -3.43
CA CYS A 719 7.43 17.17 -2.33
C CYS A 719 6.03 17.35 -1.74
N TRP A 720 5.91 17.22 -0.42
CA TRP A 720 4.67 17.33 0.35
C TRP A 720 4.86 18.23 1.57
N ASP A 721 3.77 18.83 2.06
CA ASP A 721 3.82 19.60 3.29
C ASP A 721 4.17 18.71 4.51
N GLY A 722 5.17 19.13 5.28
CA GLY A 722 5.47 18.55 6.60
C GLY A 722 4.67 19.22 7.72
N ARG A 723 4.41 18.45 8.79
CA ARG A 723 3.61 18.91 9.95
C ARG A 723 4.32 19.96 10.81
N ASP A 724 5.64 19.98 10.74
CA ASP A 724 6.55 20.93 11.38
C ASP A 724 6.77 22.21 10.55
N GLY A 725 6.01 22.39 9.46
CA GLY A 725 6.18 23.50 8.53
C GLY A 725 7.35 23.31 7.55
N GLN A 726 8.08 22.18 7.59
CA GLN A 726 9.20 21.89 6.69
C GLN A 726 8.79 20.93 5.56
N PRO A 727 9.22 21.16 4.31
CA PRO A 727 8.88 20.26 3.21
C PRO A 727 9.45 18.85 3.41
N ILE A 728 8.65 17.84 3.08
CA ILE A 728 9.03 16.42 3.14
C ILE A 728 8.91 15.75 1.78
N VAL A 729 9.59 14.62 1.61
CA VAL A 729 9.56 13.79 0.40
C VAL A 729 8.93 12.44 0.70
N LYS A 730 7.87 12.09 -0.02
CA LYS A 730 7.15 10.81 0.10
C LYS A 730 6.30 10.54 -1.14
N HIS A 731 5.87 9.29 -1.30
CA HIS A 731 4.87 8.97 -2.31
C HIS A 731 3.47 9.36 -1.80
N GLY A 732 2.80 10.24 -2.54
CA GLY A 732 1.49 10.79 -2.19
C GLY A 732 0.41 9.74 -1.92
N TYR A 733 -0.48 10.02 -0.96
CA TYR A 733 -1.65 9.17 -0.65
C TYR A 733 -1.34 7.68 -0.43
N SER A 734 -0.11 7.36 -0.01
CA SER A 734 0.38 5.99 0.23
C SER A 734 0.98 5.83 1.63
N LEU A 735 1.00 4.61 2.16
CA LEU A 735 1.59 4.28 3.48
C LEU A 735 3.14 4.29 3.49
N THR A 736 3.78 5.14 2.69
CA THR A 736 5.24 5.24 2.62
C THR A 736 5.79 6.16 3.72
N THR A 737 6.99 5.87 4.23
CA THR A 737 7.67 6.77 5.18
C THR A 737 8.10 8.04 4.47
N SER A 738 8.15 9.17 5.18
CA SER A 738 8.70 10.43 4.66
C SER A 738 10.18 10.59 4.98
N ILE A 739 10.87 11.40 4.18
CA ILE A 739 12.24 11.89 4.44
C ILE A 739 12.27 13.41 4.29
N SER A 740 13.21 14.09 4.96
CA SER A 740 13.34 15.56 4.86
C SER A 740 13.71 15.99 3.43
N PHE A 741 13.05 17.02 2.90
CA PHE A 741 13.40 17.62 1.62
C PHE A 741 14.83 18.17 1.64
N ARG A 742 15.23 18.86 2.71
CA ARG A 742 16.59 19.41 2.85
C ARG A 742 17.65 18.32 2.73
N SER A 743 17.48 17.21 3.45
CA SER A 743 18.41 16.08 3.40
C SER A 743 18.48 15.43 2.01
N VAL A 744 17.36 15.42 1.26
CA VAL A 744 17.34 14.97 -0.13
C VAL A 744 18.17 15.90 -1.02
N ILE A 745 17.99 17.22 -0.90
CA ILE A 745 18.74 18.21 -1.68
C ILE A 745 20.24 18.17 -1.35
N GLU A 746 20.61 18.06 -0.07
CA GLU A 746 22.01 17.86 0.38
C GLU A 746 22.61 16.58 -0.22
N THR A 747 21.87 15.48 -0.19
CA THR A 747 22.30 14.20 -0.80
C THR A 747 22.50 14.35 -2.30
N ILE A 748 21.56 15.01 -2.99
CA ILE A 748 21.68 15.23 -4.44
C ILE A 748 22.92 16.09 -4.73
N ASN A 749 23.16 17.16 -3.98
CA ASN A 749 24.33 18.01 -4.17
C ASN A 749 25.66 17.23 -4.09
N ASN A 750 25.76 16.32 -3.12
CA ASN A 750 26.97 15.52 -2.90
C ASN A 750 27.22 14.46 -3.99
N TYR A 751 26.16 13.95 -4.62
CA TYR A 751 26.27 12.84 -5.59
C TYR A 751 25.93 13.23 -7.03
N ALA A 752 25.41 14.45 -7.28
CA ALA A 752 24.96 14.90 -8.60
C ALA A 752 26.04 14.69 -9.66
N PHE A 753 27.28 15.02 -9.32
CA PHE A 753 28.41 14.99 -10.25
C PHE A 753 29.41 13.85 -9.99
N PHE A 754 29.05 12.87 -9.16
CA PHE A 754 29.95 11.77 -8.78
C PHE A 754 30.31 10.83 -9.94
N ALA A 755 29.30 10.38 -10.69
CA ALA A 755 29.48 9.45 -11.82
C ALA A 755 29.59 10.16 -13.18
N SER A 756 29.20 11.43 -13.25
CA SER A 756 29.21 12.25 -14.46
C SER A 756 29.12 13.72 -14.08
N ASP A 757 29.90 14.55 -14.75
CA ASP A 757 29.87 16.02 -14.67
C ASP A 757 28.84 16.69 -15.59
N LEU A 758 28.08 15.90 -16.36
CA LEU A 758 27.01 16.38 -17.24
C LEU A 758 25.78 16.82 -16.45
N PRO A 759 24.94 17.71 -17.02
CA PRO A 759 23.81 18.30 -16.33
C PRO A 759 22.85 17.29 -15.68
N LEU A 760 22.38 17.63 -14.47
CA LEU A 760 21.37 16.86 -13.74
C LEU A 760 20.01 17.57 -13.78
N TRP A 761 18.98 16.87 -14.22
CA TRP A 761 17.60 17.31 -14.11
C TRP A 761 17.00 16.90 -12.75
N LEU A 762 16.48 17.89 -12.03
CA LEU A 762 15.71 17.70 -10.81
C LEU A 762 14.22 17.86 -11.13
N SER A 763 13.51 16.74 -11.28
CA SER A 763 12.07 16.71 -11.54
C SER A 763 11.29 16.78 -10.22
N LEU A 764 10.70 17.93 -9.93
CA LEU A 764 9.86 18.10 -8.75
C LEU A 764 8.40 17.79 -9.06
N GLU A 765 7.78 16.96 -8.23
CA GLU A 765 6.33 16.83 -8.13
C GLU A 765 5.87 17.52 -6.85
N VAL A 766 5.28 18.72 -6.99
CA VAL A 766 5.06 19.63 -5.87
C VAL A 766 3.60 19.59 -5.42
N HIS A 767 3.38 19.16 -4.18
CA HIS A 767 2.09 19.16 -3.47
C HIS A 767 2.11 20.03 -2.21
N CYS A 768 3.07 20.95 -2.12
CA CYS A 768 3.26 21.82 -0.95
C CYS A 768 2.46 23.13 -1.06
N SER A 769 2.09 23.67 0.10
CA SER A 769 1.56 25.02 0.29
C SER A 769 2.50 26.12 -0.24
N PRO A 770 1.99 27.33 -0.54
CA PRO A 770 2.83 28.45 -1.00
C PRO A 770 4.01 28.77 -0.06
N ALA A 771 3.80 28.72 1.26
CA ALA A 771 4.86 28.94 2.25
C ALA A 771 5.98 27.90 2.12
N GLN A 772 5.62 26.60 2.09
CA GLN A 772 6.60 25.52 1.98
C GLN A 772 7.26 25.46 0.60
N ARG A 773 6.59 25.89 -0.48
CA ARG A 773 7.22 26.07 -1.81
C ARG A 773 8.34 27.11 -1.78
N ASN A 774 8.14 28.19 -1.03
CA ASN A 774 9.16 29.22 -0.84
C ASN A 774 10.37 28.67 -0.06
N ILE A 775 10.11 27.88 0.99
CA ILE A 775 11.16 27.15 1.73
C ILE A 775 11.94 26.20 0.80
N MET A 776 11.25 25.45 -0.07
CA MET A 776 11.90 24.57 -1.05
C MET A 776 12.83 25.35 -1.98
N ALA A 777 12.36 26.47 -2.53
CA ALA A 777 13.16 27.31 -3.43
C ALA A 777 14.41 27.87 -2.73
N ARG A 778 14.25 28.43 -1.52
CA ARG A 778 15.37 28.93 -0.70
C ARG A 778 16.37 27.82 -0.36
N THR A 779 15.88 26.64 0.03
CA THR A 779 16.73 25.48 0.35
C THR A 779 17.59 25.05 -0.85
N MET A 780 17.03 25.03 -2.06
CA MET A 780 17.78 24.68 -3.27
C MET A 780 18.80 25.76 -3.65
N LEU A 781 18.45 27.05 -3.51
CA LEU A 781 19.38 28.17 -3.72
C LEU A 781 20.56 28.09 -2.75
N GLU A 782 20.28 27.86 -1.46
CA GLU A 782 21.27 27.75 -0.40
C GLU A 782 22.25 26.59 -0.65
N ILE A 783 21.74 25.40 -0.98
CA ILE A 783 22.54 24.18 -1.07
C ILE A 783 23.28 24.06 -2.40
N PHE A 784 22.57 24.25 -3.53
CA PHE A 784 23.17 24.04 -4.85
C PHE A 784 24.02 25.23 -5.31
N ARG A 785 23.74 26.44 -4.79
CA ARG A 785 24.48 27.68 -5.10
C ARG A 785 24.69 27.85 -6.62
N SER A 786 25.94 28.08 -7.04
CA SER A 786 26.36 28.24 -8.43
C SER A 786 26.09 27.03 -9.34
N SER A 787 25.80 25.85 -8.78
CA SER A 787 25.43 24.67 -9.55
C SER A 787 23.99 24.76 -10.06
N LEU A 788 23.09 25.49 -9.39
CA LEU A 788 21.71 25.66 -9.85
C LEU A 788 21.62 26.68 -10.99
N VAL A 789 20.91 26.34 -12.06
CA VAL A 789 20.62 27.30 -13.13
C VAL A 789 19.43 28.17 -12.74
N VAL A 790 19.69 29.46 -12.56
CA VAL A 790 18.66 30.47 -12.19
C VAL A 790 18.37 31.48 -13.31
N GLU A 791 19.20 31.49 -14.36
CA GLU A 791 19.08 32.38 -15.52
C GLU A 791 19.47 31.67 -16.82
N PRO A 792 18.96 32.12 -17.99
CA PRO A 792 19.35 31.57 -19.29
C PRO A 792 20.83 31.81 -19.62
N LEU A 793 21.48 30.78 -20.19
CA LEU A 793 22.83 30.87 -20.76
C LEU A 793 22.79 31.59 -22.12
N GLY A 794 23.25 32.85 -22.15
CA GLY A 794 23.47 33.62 -23.37
C GLY A 794 22.23 34.32 -23.97
N ALA A 795 22.46 35.22 -24.93
CA ALA A 795 21.45 36.16 -25.46
C ALA A 795 20.42 35.57 -26.45
N SER A 796 20.51 34.28 -26.82
CA SER A 796 19.61 33.67 -27.81
C SER A 796 18.65 32.65 -27.17
N ALA A 797 17.45 33.11 -26.83
CA ALA A 797 16.43 32.35 -26.10
C ALA A 797 15.75 31.22 -26.90
N GLN A 798 16.07 31.01 -28.19
CA GLN A 798 15.32 30.09 -29.05
C GLN A 798 15.81 28.64 -29.05
N LYS A 799 17.11 28.37 -28.80
CA LYS A 799 17.70 27.02 -28.85
C LYS A 799 18.10 26.56 -27.46
N LEU A 800 17.75 25.32 -27.08
CA LEU A 800 18.18 24.76 -25.79
C LEU A 800 19.71 24.59 -25.77
N PRO A 801 20.37 24.87 -24.63
CA PRO A 801 21.81 24.68 -24.50
C PRO A 801 22.21 23.21 -24.64
N SER A 802 23.49 22.98 -24.96
CA SER A 802 24.05 21.65 -25.07
C SER A 802 24.42 21.06 -23.70
N PRO A 803 24.53 19.72 -23.56
CA PRO A 803 25.07 19.09 -22.36
C PRO A 803 26.44 19.66 -21.94
N ASN A 804 27.33 19.98 -22.90
CA ASN A 804 28.62 20.60 -22.61
C ASN A 804 28.50 22.01 -22.02
N GLN A 805 27.59 22.84 -22.54
CA GLN A 805 27.35 24.19 -22.01
C GLN A 805 26.78 24.18 -20.57
N LEU A 806 26.15 23.08 -20.16
CA LEU A 806 25.51 22.90 -18.87
C LEU A 806 26.31 21.98 -17.92
N ARG A 807 27.62 21.78 -18.15
CA ARG A 807 28.48 20.99 -17.28
C ARG A 807 28.48 21.52 -15.84
N GLY A 808 28.38 20.61 -14.88
CA GLY A 808 28.30 20.95 -13.46
C GLY A 808 27.03 21.69 -13.06
N LYS A 809 25.98 21.70 -13.91
CA LYS A 809 24.74 22.40 -13.63
C LYS A 809 23.58 21.48 -13.28
N ILE A 810 22.73 21.94 -12.37
CA ILE A 810 21.48 21.31 -11.95
C ILE A 810 20.33 22.15 -12.52
N LEU A 811 19.43 21.50 -13.25
CA LEU A 811 18.28 22.12 -13.90
C LEU A 811 17.00 21.71 -13.21
N LEU A 812 16.15 22.69 -12.89
CA LEU A 812 14.89 22.44 -12.23
C LEU A 812 13.77 22.19 -13.24
N LYS A 813 13.06 21.07 -13.08
CA LYS A 813 11.79 20.79 -13.78
C LYS A 813 10.62 20.91 -12.80
N VAL A 814 9.75 21.90 -13.01
CA VAL A 814 8.55 22.17 -12.20
C VAL A 814 7.35 22.47 -13.11
N LYS A 815 6.15 22.10 -12.68
CA LYS A 815 4.90 22.36 -13.41
C LYS A 815 4.51 23.85 -13.32
N ILE A 816 4.18 24.47 -14.47
CA ILE A 816 3.78 25.89 -14.56
C ILE A 816 2.28 26.00 -14.90
N ALA A 817 1.61 27.06 -14.43
CA ALA A 817 0.22 27.38 -14.75
C ALA A 817 -0.01 27.64 -16.26
N GLN A 818 -1.28 27.55 -16.70
CA GLN A 818 -1.66 27.54 -18.12
C GLN A 818 -1.68 28.92 -18.80
N THR A 819 -1.64 30.03 -18.05
CA THR A 819 -1.74 31.38 -18.62
C THR A 819 -0.43 31.84 -19.27
N PRO A 820 -0.50 32.45 -20.48
CA PRO A 820 0.64 33.02 -21.16
C PRO A 820 0.80 34.48 -20.72
N GLU A 821 1.39 34.72 -19.55
CA GLU A 821 2.05 36.01 -19.33
C GLU A 821 3.56 35.83 -19.50
N PRO A 822 4.22 36.76 -20.23
CA PRO A 822 5.67 36.75 -20.32
C PRO A 822 6.24 36.88 -18.90
N LEU A 823 7.12 35.97 -18.51
CA LEU A 823 7.87 36.08 -17.25
C LEU A 823 8.57 37.44 -17.26
N GLN A 824 8.10 38.33 -16.39
CA GLN A 824 8.76 39.58 -16.03
C GLN A 824 10.16 39.24 -15.49
N GLU A 825 11.14 40.11 -15.74
CA GLU A 825 12.57 39.94 -15.42
C GLU A 825 12.80 39.27 -14.05
N SER A 826 13.71 38.29 -14.02
CA SER A 826 13.95 37.43 -12.86
C SER A 826 14.31 38.22 -11.59
N LEU A 827 13.60 37.94 -10.49
CA LEU A 827 13.83 38.51 -9.14
C LEU A 827 15.01 37.85 -8.39
N ALA A 828 15.72 36.90 -9.01
CA ALA A 828 16.83 36.17 -8.43
C ALA A 828 18.14 36.96 -8.15
N PRO A 829 18.47 38.11 -8.78
CA PRO A 829 19.77 38.76 -8.60
C PRO A 829 20.05 39.26 -7.18
N GLU A 830 19.03 39.55 -6.38
CA GLU A 830 19.24 40.22 -5.08
C GLU A 830 19.70 39.28 -3.97
N TYR A 831 19.36 37.98 -4.03
CA TYR A 831 19.73 36.99 -3.01
C TYR A 831 21.13 36.40 -3.17
N LEU A 832 21.71 36.42 -4.39
CA LEU A 832 23.03 35.84 -4.67
C LEU A 832 24.20 36.80 -4.38
N ASN A 833 23.93 38.08 -4.06
CA ASN A 833 24.94 39.11 -3.82
C ASN A 833 25.31 39.32 -2.34
N MET A 834 24.80 38.49 -1.41
CA MET A 834 25.16 38.55 0.01
C MET A 834 26.33 37.62 0.33
N ASP A 835 27.55 38.11 0.12
CA ASP A 835 28.81 37.39 0.38
C ASP A 835 29.24 37.50 1.87
N GLY A 836 28.29 37.29 2.80
CA GLY A 836 28.51 37.44 4.24
C GLY A 836 27.95 36.27 5.05
N THR A 837 28.74 35.79 6.03
CA THR A 837 28.37 34.77 7.02
C THR A 837 27.00 35.06 7.64
N MET A 838 26.01 34.21 7.34
CA MET A 838 24.65 34.26 7.88
C MET A 838 24.62 33.74 9.32
N GLU A 839 24.98 34.57 10.29
CA GLU A 839 24.64 34.33 11.69
C GLU A 839 23.66 35.34 12.29
N ASN A 840 23.36 36.48 11.64
CA ASN A 840 22.42 37.47 12.19
C ASN A 840 21.64 38.23 11.10
N VAL A 841 20.65 37.59 10.48
CA VAL A 841 19.62 38.32 9.72
C VAL A 841 18.25 37.88 10.24
N GLU A 842 17.62 38.75 11.03
CA GLU A 842 16.18 38.68 11.29
C GLU A 842 15.47 38.88 9.94
N ILE A 843 14.80 37.83 9.45
CA ILE A 843 14.11 37.86 8.17
C ILE A 843 12.72 38.46 8.41
N ASP A 844 12.53 39.70 7.95
CA ASP A 844 11.25 40.41 7.88
C ASP A 844 10.25 39.62 7.01
N ASP A 845 9.16 39.15 7.63
CA ASP A 845 8.18 38.19 7.08
C ASP A 845 7.13 38.85 6.16
N HIS A 846 7.28 40.15 5.82
CA HIS A 846 6.23 40.97 5.20
C HIS A 846 6.52 41.58 3.83
N ARG A 847 7.49 41.08 3.05
CA ARG A 847 7.61 41.48 1.63
C ARG A 847 6.89 40.50 0.71
N ASP A 848 5.68 40.87 0.29
CA ASP A 848 4.93 40.22 -0.79
C ASP A 848 5.71 40.32 -2.12
N LEU A 849 6.49 39.28 -2.45
CA LEU A 849 7.07 39.12 -3.79
C LEU A 849 5.97 38.70 -4.78
N PRO A 850 5.81 39.39 -5.92
CA PRO A 850 4.83 39.03 -6.93
C PRO A 850 5.33 37.82 -7.72
N GLY A 851 4.81 36.63 -7.41
CA GLY A 851 5.02 35.40 -8.17
C GLY A 851 5.63 34.25 -7.38
N ASP A 852 5.39 33.01 -7.84
CA ASP A 852 5.93 31.80 -7.20
C ASP A 852 7.43 31.63 -7.49
N LEU A 853 8.27 31.93 -6.48
CA LEU A 853 9.73 31.83 -6.55
C LEU A 853 10.20 30.47 -7.09
N LEU A 854 9.54 29.37 -6.71
CA LEU A 854 9.89 28.02 -7.15
C LEU A 854 9.73 27.83 -8.67
N GLN A 855 8.67 28.39 -9.27
CA GLN A 855 8.46 28.35 -10.72
C GLN A 855 9.48 29.23 -11.47
N SER A 856 9.95 30.33 -10.88
CA SER A 856 10.97 31.19 -11.50
C SER A 856 12.32 30.48 -11.70
N LEU A 857 12.65 29.51 -10.85
CA LEU A 857 13.87 28.69 -10.95
C LEU A 857 13.81 27.66 -12.11
N ALA A 858 12.64 27.43 -12.71
CA ALA A 858 12.46 26.48 -13.81
C ALA A 858 12.81 27.09 -15.18
N VAL A 859 14.04 27.58 -15.35
CA VAL A 859 14.54 28.30 -16.54
C VAL A 859 14.27 27.51 -17.83
N TYR A 860 14.85 26.31 -17.91
CA TYR A 860 14.72 25.40 -19.06
C TYR A 860 13.74 24.24 -18.81
N GLY A 861 13.25 24.08 -17.57
CA GLY A 861 12.45 22.94 -17.14
C GLY A 861 10.98 23.21 -16.87
N ALA A 862 10.43 24.28 -17.45
CA ALA A 862 8.99 24.53 -17.42
C ALA A 862 8.20 23.29 -17.89
N SER A 863 7.40 22.69 -17.01
CA SER A 863 6.72 21.41 -17.30
C SER A 863 5.22 21.56 -17.48
N ARG A 864 4.67 20.79 -18.44
CA ARG A 864 3.24 20.71 -18.73
C ARG A 864 2.83 19.26 -19.02
N ARG A 865 1.53 18.98 -19.00
CA ARG A 865 1.00 17.70 -19.49
C ARG A 865 1.01 17.73 -21.02
N LEU A 866 1.36 16.62 -21.66
CA LEU A 866 1.28 16.52 -23.12
C LEU A 866 -0.18 16.73 -23.57
N PRO A 867 -0.47 17.69 -24.48
CA PRO A 867 -1.81 17.93 -25.00
C PRO A 867 -2.33 16.71 -25.77
N ARG A 868 -3.66 16.52 -25.79
CA ARG A 868 -4.26 15.40 -26.53
C ARG A 868 -4.45 15.68 -28.02
N ASP A 869 -5.00 16.87 -28.32
CA ASP A 869 -5.47 17.24 -29.66
C ASP A 869 -4.99 18.66 -30.09
N ALA A 870 -4.13 19.29 -29.29
CA ALA A 870 -3.62 20.64 -29.56
C ALA A 870 -2.17 20.59 -30.05
N GLU A 871 -1.82 21.48 -30.98
CA GLU A 871 -0.44 21.65 -31.44
C GLU A 871 0.50 21.94 -30.27
N LEU A 872 1.72 21.40 -30.36
CA LEU A 872 2.77 21.67 -29.39
C LEU A 872 3.11 23.17 -29.41
N ASP A 873 3.43 23.74 -28.25
CA ASP A 873 3.65 25.17 -28.11
C ASP A 873 4.82 25.65 -28.98
N THR A 874 4.61 26.66 -29.82
CA THR A 874 5.63 27.21 -30.75
C THR A 874 6.32 28.47 -30.23
N HIS A 875 5.96 28.97 -29.03
CA HIS A 875 6.54 30.15 -28.41
C HIS A 875 7.61 29.85 -27.36
N ARG A 876 7.45 28.79 -26.55
CA ARG A 876 8.42 28.40 -25.50
C ARG A 876 8.73 26.90 -25.46
N ASN A 877 9.95 26.55 -25.05
CA ASN A 877 10.32 25.15 -24.77
C ASN A 877 9.72 24.65 -23.45
N PHE A 878 8.98 23.54 -23.49
CA PHE A 878 8.44 22.85 -22.32
C PHE A 878 9.01 21.43 -22.17
N ILE A 879 8.90 20.89 -20.97
CA ILE A 879 9.02 19.46 -20.69
C ILE A 879 7.62 18.86 -20.53
N TYR A 880 7.16 18.12 -21.53
CA TYR A 880 5.88 17.44 -21.50
C TYR A 880 5.98 16.11 -20.76
N SER A 881 5.14 15.91 -19.73
CA SER A 881 5.07 14.64 -19.00
C SER A 881 3.82 13.85 -19.38
N ILE A 882 3.96 12.54 -19.59
CA ILE A 882 2.87 11.61 -19.95
C ILE A 882 3.13 10.19 -19.40
N SER A 883 2.08 9.48 -19.00
CA SER A 883 2.23 8.07 -18.59
C SER A 883 2.41 7.13 -19.79
N GLU A 884 3.11 6.00 -19.61
CA GLU A 884 3.33 4.99 -20.66
C GLU A 884 2.03 4.56 -21.36
N ARG A 885 0.92 4.46 -20.62
CA ARG A 885 -0.36 4.00 -21.13
C ARG A 885 -0.99 5.03 -22.06
N ASN A 886 -0.85 6.31 -21.70
CA ASN A 886 -1.36 7.40 -22.51
C ASN A 886 -0.47 7.60 -23.74
N LEU A 887 0.86 7.49 -23.62
CA LEU A 887 1.74 7.49 -24.79
C LEU A 887 1.35 6.39 -25.77
N LYS A 888 1.16 5.15 -25.28
CA LYS A 888 0.74 4.01 -26.11
C LYS A 888 -0.59 4.25 -26.83
N ARG A 889 -1.53 4.99 -26.22
CA ARG A 889 -2.78 5.41 -26.87
C ARG A 889 -2.50 6.42 -27.98
N HIS A 890 -1.73 7.48 -27.67
CA HIS A 890 -1.31 8.50 -28.64
C HIS A 890 -0.64 7.91 -29.87
N THR A 891 0.25 6.93 -29.70
CA THR A 891 1.00 6.32 -30.80
C THR A 891 0.19 5.29 -31.58
N LYS A 892 -0.98 4.85 -31.10
CA LYS A 892 -1.81 3.82 -31.75
C LYS A 892 -2.78 4.41 -32.77
N ASP A 893 -3.23 5.65 -32.56
CA ASP A 893 -4.30 6.27 -33.35
C ASP A 893 -3.81 6.84 -34.71
N ASN A 894 -2.60 6.48 -35.17
CA ASN A 894 -1.96 6.95 -36.42
C ASN A 894 -1.89 8.48 -36.60
N CYS A 895 -2.22 9.27 -35.58
CA CYS A 895 -2.08 10.72 -35.61
C CYS A 895 -0.63 11.07 -35.25
N SER A 896 0.06 11.65 -36.23
CA SER A 896 1.46 11.99 -36.34
C SER A 896 1.93 13.02 -35.32
N LEU A 897 2.02 12.66 -34.03
CA LEU A 897 2.83 13.43 -33.09
C LEU A 897 4.30 13.01 -33.25
N GLU A 898 5.02 13.68 -34.16
CA GLU A 898 6.46 13.48 -34.38
C GLU A 898 7.29 14.01 -33.20
N LEU A 899 7.28 13.27 -32.10
CA LEU A 899 8.06 13.59 -30.90
C LEU A 899 9.58 13.53 -31.13
N ALA A 900 10.03 12.86 -32.20
CA ALA A 900 11.46 12.75 -32.52
C ALA A 900 12.08 14.07 -32.96
N GLY A 901 11.34 14.87 -33.74
CA GLY A 901 11.79 16.17 -34.26
C GLY A 901 11.36 17.37 -33.40
N THR A 902 10.73 17.13 -32.24
CA THR A 902 10.23 18.22 -31.42
C THR A 902 11.36 19.03 -30.74
N ARG A 903 11.18 20.35 -30.66
CA ARG A 903 12.03 21.25 -29.89
C ARG A 903 11.87 21.08 -28.36
N HIS A 904 10.83 20.36 -27.94
CA HIS A 904 10.50 20.11 -26.55
C HIS A 904 11.20 18.87 -26.01
N LEU A 905 11.22 18.74 -24.68
CA LEU A 905 11.56 17.49 -24.02
C LEU A 905 10.28 16.74 -23.66
N VAL A 906 10.32 15.41 -23.76
CA VAL A 906 9.23 14.55 -23.33
C VAL A 906 9.73 13.59 -22.25
N ARG A 907 8.98 13.57 -21.14
CA ARG A 907 9.15 12.62 -20.05
C ARG A 907 8.01 11.61 -20.04
N VAL A 908 8.37 10.34 -20.11
CA VAL A 908 7.44 9.22 -19.95
C VAL A 908 7.71 8.54 -18.62
N TYR A 909 6.66 8.28 -17.85
CA TYR A 909 6.75 7.63 -16.55
C TYR A 909 5.81 6.42 -16.45
N PRO A 910 6.07 5.49 -15.51
CA PRO A 910 5.31 4.26 -15.35
C PRO A 910 3.83 4.53 -15.04
N ASP A 911 2.94 3.65 -15.52
CA ASP A 911 1.52 3.75 -15.19
C ASP A 911 1.28 3.49 -13.68
N PRO A 912 0.38 4.24 -13.01
CA PRO A 912 0.09 4.04 -11.58
C PRO A 912 -0.32 2.60 -11.20
N ASN A 913 -0.79 1.79 -12.15
CA ASN A 913 -1.11 0.37 -11.91
C ASN A 913 0.13 -0.51 -11.64
N ARG A 914 1.35 -0.02 -11.91
CA ARG A 914 2.62 -0.71 -11.63
C ARG A 914 3.01 -0.57 -10.16
N VAL A 915 2.12 -1.01 -9.27
CA VAL A 915 2.29 -0.91 -7.81
C VAL A 915 3.48 -1.72 -7.28
N ASP A 916 3.92 -2.72 -8.04
CA ASP A 916 5.11 -3.53 -7.78
C ASP A 916 6.42 -2.86 -8.19
N SER A 917 6.35 -1.63 -8.73
CA SER A 917 7.48 -0.90 -9.30
C SER A 917 8.10 -1.58 -10.53
N SER A 918 7.37 -2.42 -11.26
CA SER A 918 7.81 -2.96 -12.56
C SER A 918 8.07 -1.85 -13.58
N ASN A 919 8.95 -2.10 -14.56
CA ASN A 919 9.23 -1.14 -15.63
C ASN A 919 8.43 -1.43 -16.91
N PHE A 920 8.21 -0.38 -17.71
CA PHE A 920 7.74 -0.50 -19.09
C PHE A 920 8.92 -0.70 -20.05
N ASP A 921 8.60 -1.01 -21.31
CA ASP A 921 9.60 -1.15 -22.37
C ASP A 921 10.09 0.24 -22.85
N PRO A 922 11.32 0.66 -22.53
CA PRO A 922 11.83 1.97 -22.92
C PRO A 922 12.10 2.07 -24.42
N LEU A 923 12.24 0.94 -25.15
CA LEU A 923 12.42 0.95 -26.61
C LEU A 923 11.21 1.57 -27.32
N GLN A 924 10.01 1.33 -26.77
CA GLN A 924 8.78 1.95 -27.29
C GLN A 924 8.76 3.46 -27.08
N CYS A 925 9.51 3.99 -26.12
CA CYS A 925 9.65 5.43 -25.92
C CYS A 925 10.74 5.99 -26.84
N TRP A 926 11.91 5.37 -26.85
CA TRP A 926 13.06 5.86 -27.62
C TRP A 926 12.83 5.83 -29.13
N ARG A 927 12.06 4.88 -29.66
CA ARG A 927 11.70 4.85 -31.09
C ARG A 927 10.88 6.07 -31.53
N HIS A 928 10.15 6.68 -30.60
CA HIS A 928 9.39 7.91 -30.83
C HIS A 928 10.20 9.16 -30.44
N GLY A 929 11.49 9.02 -30.09
CA GLY A 929 12.38 10.12 -29.74
C GLY A 929 12.13 10.73 -28.36
N VAL A 930 11.40 10.04 -27.48
CA VAL A 930 11.23 10.45 -26.08
C VAL A 930 12.60 10.47 -25.39
N GLN A 931 12.98 11.63 -24.84
CA GLN A 931 14.28 11.84 -24.21
C GLN A 931 14.36 11.21 -22.82
N MET A 932 13.33 11.40 -21.99
CA MET A 932 13.32 10.99 -20.58
C MET A 932 12.35 9.82 -20.35
N ALA A 933 12.77 8.60 -20.67
CA ALA A 933 12.06 7.39 -20.28
C ALA A 933 12.38 7.06 -18.81
N ALA A 934 11.55 7.55 -17.88
CA ALA A 934 11.79 7.43 -16.44
C ALA A 934 11.42 6.03 -15.93
N LEU A 935 12.40 5.28 -15.44
CA LEU A 935 12.22 3.92 -14.92
C LEU A 935 12.38 3.87 -13.39
N ASN A 936 11.75 2.88 -12.77
CA ASN A 936 11.94 2.54 -11.36
C ASN A 936 13.32 1.87 -11.17
N CYS A 937 14.36 2.66 -10.92
CA CYS A 937 15.76 2.21 -10.77
C CYS A 937 15.98 1.15 -9.67
N GLN A 938 15.08 1.07 -8.70
CA GLN A 938 15.12 0.06 -7.64
C GLN A 938 14.72 -1.34 -8.11
N THR A 939 14.08 -1.47 -9.29
CA THR A 939 13.61 -2.73 -9.84
C THR A 939 14.58 -3.26 -10.89
N ASN A 940 15.29 -4.33 -10.56
CA ASN A 940 16.21 -4.98 -11.49
C ASN A 940 15.45 -5.97 -12.39
N ASP A 941 14.89 -5.46 -13.48
CA ASP A 941 14.25 -6.24 -14.53
C ASP A 941 14.97 -6.08 -15.89
N PHE A 942 14.52 -6.83 -16.89
CA PHE A 942 15.10 -6.78 -18.24
C PHE A 942 15.14 -5.35 -18.82
N TYR A 943 14.13 -4.52 -18.52
CA TYR A 943 14.05 -3.16 -19.03
C TYR A 943 15.04 -2.23 -18.34
N MET A 944 15.31 -2.43 -17.05
CA MET A 944 16.42 -1.76 -16.38
C MET A 944 17.78 -2.17 -16.97
N SER A 945 17.97 -3.46 -17.28
CA SER A 945 19.20 -3.90 -17.97
C SER A 945 19.36 -3.27 -19.37
N LEU A 946 18.26 -3.09 -20.12
CA LEU A 946 18.27 -2.32 -21.37
C LEU A 946 18.64 -0.85 -21.14
N ASN A 947 18.13 -0.23 -20.09
CA ASN A 947 18.47 1.14 -19.71
C ASN A 947 19.96 1.29 -19.38
N HIS A 948 20.53 0.38 -18.58
CA HIS A 948 21.96 0.36 -18.30
C HIS A 948 22.78 0.20 -19.59
N ALA A 949 22.39 -0.73 -20.47
CA ALA A 949 23.06 -0.93 -21.76
C ALA A 949 22.96 0.29 -22.69
N MET A 950 21.83 1.01 -22.66
CA MET A 950 21.60 2.22 -23.46
C MET A 950 22.61 3.32 -23.10
N PHE A 951 22.84 3.50 -21.80
CA PHE A 951 23.63 4.60 -21.25
C PHE A 951 25.07 4.23 -20.83
N TYR A 952 25.46 2.96 -20.98
CA TYR A 952 26.80 2.49 -20.63
C TYR A 952 27.90 3.33 -21.34
N GLY A 953 28.83 3.88 -20.56
CA GLY A 953 29.93 4.72 -21.05
C GLY A 953 29.53 6.11 -21.56
N SER A 954 28.24 6.45 -21.60
CA SER A 954 27.74 7.71 -22.20
C SER A 954 27.60 8.87 -21.21
N SER A 955 27.94 8.67 -19.94
CA SER A 955 27.72 9.66 -18.88
C SER A 955 26.24 10.09 -18.75
N GLY A 956 25.32 9.23 -19.19
CA GLY A 956 23.86 9.41 -19.08
C GLY A 956 23.19 10.23 -20.17
N TYR A 957 23.94 10.68 -21.20
CA TYR A 957 23.42 11.39 -22.38
C TYR A 957 23.83 10.66 -23.67
N VAL A 958 22.86 10.29 -24.50
CA VAL A 958 23.10 9.60 -25.77
C VAL A 958 22.43 10.38 -26.90
N LEU A 959 23.21 10.83 -27.88
CA LEU A 959 22.68 11.55 -29.04
C LEU A 959 21.71 10.65 -29.83
N LYS A 960 20.56 11.21 -30.22
CA LYS A 960 19.59 10.53 -31.09
C LYS A 960 20.18 10.40 -32.50
N ALA A 961 19.92 9.27 -33.15
CA ALA A 961 20.31 9.06 -34.55
C ALA A 961 19.07 9.01 -35.45
N SER A 962 19.25 9.35 -36.72
CA SER A 962 18.21 9.21 -37.74
C SER A 962 17.85 7.74 -37.97
N THR A 963 16.61 7.50 -38.40
CA THR A 963 16.18 6.18 -38.85
C THR A 963 16.92 5.78 -40.13
N GLN A 964 17.42 4.55 -40.17
CA GLN A 964 18.13 3.98 -41.31
C GLN A 964 17.75 2.50 -41.42
N PRO A 965 16.94 2.10 -42.42
CA PRO A 965 16.63 0.69 -42.66
C PRO A 965 17.92 -0.09 -42.84
N THR A 966 18.14 -1.10 -42.01
CA THR A 966 19.38 -1.90 -41.99
C THR A 966 19.04 -3.37 -41.76
N HIS A 967 19.66 -4.26 -42.54
CA HIS A 967 19.61 -5.69 -42.27
C HIS A 967 20.80 -6.10 -41.40
N ILE A 968 20.52 -6.51 -40.17
CA ILE A 968 21.52 -6.91 -39.18
C ILE A 968 21.63 -8.44 -39.17
N ARG A 969 22.84 -8.96 -39.35
CA ARG A 969 23.18 -10.38 -39.18
C ARG A 969 24.25 -10.52 -38.10
N LEU A 970 23.91 -11.26 -37.04
CA LEU A 970 24.76 -11.51 -35.89
C LEU A 970 25.08 -13.00 -35.83
N GLN A 971 26.37 -13.32 -35.86
CA GLN A 971 26.86 -14.68 -35.69
C GLN A 971 27.74 -14.72 -34.44
N ILE A 972 27.44 -15.63 -33.52
CA ILE A 972 28.14 -15.78 -32.25
C ILE A 972 28.49 -17.24 -32.01
N ASP A 973 29.79 -17.56 -31.97
CA ASP A 973 30.25 -18.85 -31.45
C ASP A 973 30.33 -18.78 -29.93
N VAL A 974 29.56 -19.59 -29.23
CA VAL A 974 29.57 -19.70 -27.77
C VAL A 974 30.52 -20.82 -27.37
N LEU A 975 31.67 -20.48 -26.81
CA LEU A 975 32.75 -21.44 -26.57
C LEU A 975 32.71 -21.99 -25.16
N LEU A 976 32.99 -21.14 -24.17
CA LEU A 976 33.26 -21.54 -22.79
C LEU A 976 32.74 -20.47 -21.82
N ALA A 977 32.10 -20.89 -20.74
CA ALA A 977 31.87 -20.07 -19.57
C ALA A 977 32.84 -20.45 -18.45
N GLN A 978 33.47 -19.46 -17.79
CA GLN A 978 34.42 -19.64 -16.70
C GLN A 978 34.00 -18.85 -15.45
N GLY A 979 34.33 -19.34 -14.26
CA GLY A 979 34.12 -18.63 -12.99
C GLY A 979 32.67 -18.63 -12.50
N LEU A 980 31.91 -19.68 -12.82
CA LEU A 980 30.51 -19.81 -12.45
C LEU A 980 30.37 -20.17 -10.95
N LYS A 981 29.87 -19.23 -10.14
CA LYS A 981 29.54 -19.44 -8.73
C LYS A 981 28.18 -20.13 -8.59
N VAL A 982 28.06 -21.40 -8.96
CA VAL A 982 26.80 -22.15 -8.81
C VAL A 982 26.76 -22.80 -7.42
N SER A 983 26.09 -22.16 -6.48
CA SER A 983 25.78 -22.74 -5.16
C SER A 983 24.63 -23.75 -5.30
N THR A 984 24.98 -25.04 -5.19
CA THR A 984 24.11 -26.21 -4.96
C THR A 984 22.95 -26.42 -5.95
N GLY A 985 23.24 -27.18 -7.01
CA GLY A 985 22.25 -27.87 -7.84
C GLY A 985 22.89 -28.43 -9.13
N ASN A 986 23.06 -29.75 -9.23
CA ASN A 986 23.64 -30.47 -10.38
C ASN A 986 22.80 -30.40 -11.69
N GLY A 987 22.05 -29.32 -11.92
CA GLY A 987 21.25 -29.14 -13.13
C GLY A 987 22.10 -28.69 -14.32
N PRO A 988 21.82 -29.14 -15.56
CA PRO A 988 22.53 -28.67 -16.73
C PRO A 988 22.20 -27.18 -17.00
N VAL A 989 23.15 -26.47 -17.61
CA VAL A 989 23.07 -25.05 -17.95
C VAL A 989 23.10 -24.85 -19.46
N TYR A 990 22.46 -23.80 -19.95
CA TYR A 990 22.51 -23.40 -21.37
C TYR A 990 22.55 -21.88 -21.50
N VAL A 991 23.14 -21.38 -22.58
CA VAL A 991 23.17 -19.96 -22.89
C VAL A 991 21.99 -19.62 -23.79
N LYS A 992 21.29 -18.53 -23.45
CA LYS A 992 20.21 -17.98 -24.28
C LYS A 992 20.54 -16.54 -24.67
N MET A 993 20.53 -16.27 -25.97
CA MET A 993 20.75 -14.96 -26.56
C MET A 993 19.46 -14.44 -27.18
N ASN A 994 19.21 -13.14 -27.00
CA ASN A 994 18.06 -12.46 -27.59
C ASN A 994 18.54 -11.17 -28.25
N LEU A 995 18.25 -11.02 -29.54
CA LEU A 995 18.47 -9.78 -30.29
C LEU A 995 17.16 -9.01 -30.32
N VAL A 996 17.20 -7.73 -29.90
CA VAL A 996 16.01 -6.90 -29.67
C VAL A 996 16.15 -5.55 -30.35
N ALA A 997 15.11 -5.14 -31.08
CA ALA A 997 14.95 -3.82 -31.69
C ALA A 997 13.48 -3.35 -31.54
N PRO A 998 13.18 -2.04 -31.65
CA PRO A 998 11.87 -1.49 -31.30
C PRO A 998 10.72 -1.79 -32.28
N ASP A 999 11.03 -2.13 -33.52
CA ASP A 999 10.08 -2.32 -34.63
C ASP A 999 9.99 -3.77 -35.13
N THR A 1000 10.74 -4.69 -34.52
CA THR A 1000 10.79 -6.10 -34.90
C THR A 1000 10.44 -7.04 -33.75
N THR A 1001 10.10 -8.28 -34.10
CA THR A 1001 9.99 -9.35 -33.11
C THR A 1001 11.39 -9.76 -32.62
N LYS A 1002 11.52 -9.88 -31.30
CA LYS A 1002 12.74 -10.36 -30.66
C LYS A 1002 13.18 -11.74 -31.20
N GLN A 1003 14.37 -11.79 -31.75
CA GLN A 1003 15.00 -13.03 -32.21
C GLN A 1003 15.67 -13.73 -31.04
N LYS A 1004 15.62 -15.07 -31.00
CA LYS A 1004 16.15 -15.86 -29.90
C LYS A 1004 16.97 -17.01 -30.44
N ALA A 1005 18.16 -17.19 -29.89
CA ALA A 1005 19.00 -18.36 -30.10
C ALA A 1005 19.47 -18.90 -28.75
N GLY A 1006 19.83 -20.17 -28.68
CA GLY A 1006 20.37 -20.74 -27.46
C GLY A 1006 21.08 -22.05 -27.73
N THR A 1007 21.99 -22.38 -26.83
CA THR A 1007 22.82 -23.59 -26.91
C THR A 1007 22.07 -24.80 -26.39
N ALA A 1008 22.60 -26.00 -26.65
CA ALA A 1008 22.27 -27.19 -25.89
C ALA A 1008 22.66 -27.03 -24.41
N SER A 1009 22.09 -27.90 -23.58
CA SER A 1009 22.32 -27.90 -22.13
C SER A 1009 23.55 -28.74 -21.78
N VAL A 1010 24.47 -28.16 -21.01
CA VAL A 1010 25.76 -28.76 -20.62
C VAL A 1010 25.90 -28.75 -19.10
N PHE A 1011 26.60 -29.73 -18.54
CA PHE A 1011 26.91 -29.76 -17.11
C PHE A 1011 28.13 -28.90 -16.77
N VAL A 1012 28.04 -28.15 -15.67
CA VAL A 1012 29.15 -27.37 -15.14
C VAL A 1012 30.17 -28.31 -14.48
N ARG A 1013 31.45 -28.16 -14.80
CA ARG A 1013 32.58 -28.89 -14.21
C ARG A 1013 33.63 -27.89 -13.74
N ASP A 1014 34.04 -27.97 -12.48
CA ASP A 1014 35.06 -27.08 -11.88
C ASP A 1014 34.80 -25.59 -12.13
N SER A 1015 33.55 -25.16 -11.98
CA SER A 1015 33.06 -23.78 -12.25
C SER A 1015 33.11 -23.34 -13.72
N ASN A 1016 33.30 -24.28 -14.66
CA ASN A 1016 33.38 -24.04 -16.10
C ASN A 1016 32.31 -24.83 -16.87
N ALA A 1017 31.88 -24.32 -18.04
CA ALA A 1017 30.95 -25.02 -18.94
C ALA A 1017 31.33 -24.77 -20.41
N VAL A 1018 31.63 -25.85 -21.14
CA VAL A 1018 32.02 -25.83 -22.57
C VAL A 1018 30.76 -26.05 -23.42
N PHE A 1019 30.44 -25.11 -24.32
CA PHE A 1019 29.27 -25.20 -25.19
C PHE A 1019 29.65 -25.57 -26.63
N ASP A 1020 30.65 -24.89 -27.18
CA ASP A 1020 31.16 -25.10 -28.54
C ASP A 1020 30.13 -24.94 -29.68
N GLU A 1021 29.15 -24.06 -29.53
CA GLU A 1021 28.01 -23.95 -30.47
C GLU A 1021 27.98 -22.62 -31.24
N ASN A 1022 27.65 -22.68 -32.53
CA ASN A 1022 27.40 -21.48 -33.36
C ASN A 1022 25.93 -21.07 -33.27
N LEU A 1023 25.68 -19.81 -32.91
CA LEU A 1023 24.36 -19.20 -32.89
C LEU A 1023 24.27 -18.11 -33.95
N GLU A 1024 23.25 -18.18 -34.80
CA GLU A 1024 22.99 -17.19 -35.84
C GLU A 1024 21.63 -16.51 -35.63
N MET A 1025 21.60 -15.18 -35.72
CA MET A 1025 20.39 -14.36 -35.64
C MET A 1025 20.43 -13.25 -36.68
N SER A 1026 19.29 -12.97 -37.32
CA SER A 1026 19.14 -11.84 -38.24
C SER A 1026 17.86 -11.06 -38.01
N MET A 1027 17.89 -9.75 -38.27
CA MET A 1027 16.71 -8.88 -38.21
C MET A 1027 16.83 -7.68 -39.14
N GLU A 1028 15.69 -7.18 -39.63
CA GLU A 1028 15.59 -5.95 -40.39
C GLU A 1028 14.96 -4.86 -39.52
N THR A 1029 15.66 -3.75 -39.28
CA THR A 1029 15.15 -2.67 -38.42
C THR A 1029 15.42 -1.30 -39.02
N ASN A 1030 14.51 -0.36 -38.78
CA ASN A 1030 14.71 1.06 -39.08
C ASN A 1030 15.52 1.79 -38.00
N TYR A 1031 15.80 1.13 -36.87
CA TYR A 1031 16.46 1.71 -35.70
C TYR A 1031 17.70 0.88 -35.29
N PRO A 1032 18.72 0.76 -36.16
CA PRO A 1032 19.93 -0.01 -35.85
C PRO A 1032 20.66 0.51 -34.60
N HIS A 1033 20.56 1.83 -34.33
CA HIS A 1033 21.12 2.48 -33.13
C HIS A 1033 20.40 2.10 -31.82
N LEU A 1034 19.17 1.55 -31.88
CA LEU A 1034 18.40 1.02 -30.75
C LEU A 1034 18.32 -0.52 -30.77
N THR A 1035 19.35 -1.17 -31.32
CA THR A 1035 19.44 -2.64 -31.31
C THR A 1035 20.33 -3.13 -30.17
N PHE A 1036 19.85 -4.13 -29.42
CA PHE A 1036 20.49 -4.65 -28.22
C PHE A 1036 20.62 -6.17 -28.28
N LEU A 1037 21.74 -6.68 -27.78
CA LEU A 1037 21.96 -8.10 -27.52
C LEU A 1037 21.84 -8.35 -26.02
N HIS A 1038 20.96 -9.28 -25.64
CA HIS A 1038 20.81 -9.76 -24.27
C HIS A 1038 21.18 -11.23 -24.19
N TRP A 1039 22.18 -11.57 -23.39
CA TRP A 1039 22.60 -12.95 -23.13
C TRP A 1039 22.30 -13.33 -21.68
N SER A 1040 21.91 -14.59 -21.47
CA SER A 1040 21.57 -15.11 -20.15
C SER A 1040 22.02 -16.56 -20.03
N LEU A 1041 22.65 -16.89 -18.91
CA LEU A 1041 22.95 -18.27 -18.54
C LEU A 1041 21.75 -18.82 -17.74
N LYS A 1042 21.18 -19.94 -18.20
CA LYS A 1042 19.94 -20.49 -17.63
C LYS A 1042 20.14 -21.93 -17.20
N THR A 1043 19.39 -22.33 -16.19
CA THR A 1043 19.26 -23.73 -15.76
C THR A 1043 17.79 -24.13 -15.70
N ILE A 1044 17.53 -25.44 -15.71
CA ILE A 1044 16.19 -26.02 -15.60
C ILE A 1044 16.07 -26.64 -14.20
N SER A 1045 15.21 -26.06 -13.37
CA SER A 1045 14.86 -26.60 -12.06
C SER A 1045 13.34 -26.74 -11.98
N SER A 1046 12.85 -27.89 -11.51
CA SER A 1046 11.42 -28.16 -11.29
C SER A 1046 10.49 -27.77 -12.48
N GLY A 1047 10.96 -27.99 -13.71
CA GLY A 1047 10.20 -27.70 -14.93
C GLY A 1047 10.13 -26.21 -15.32
N ARG A 1048 10.79 -25.31 -14.59
CA ARG A 1048 10.91 -23.89 -14.92
C ARG A 1048 12.34 -23.50 -15.25
N SER A 1049 12.50 -22.70 -16.31
CA SER A 1049 13.79 -22.12 -16.66
C SER A 1049 14.09 -20.92 -15.75
N MET A 1050 15.19 -21.00 -15.01
CA MET A 1050 15.69 -19.94 -14.13
C MET A 1050 16.93 -19.29 -14.75
N SER A 1051 17.02 -17.96 -14.73
CA SER A 1051 18.23 -17.23 -15.14
C SER A 1051 19.20 -17.19 -13.96
N ILE A 1052 20.42 -17.66 -14.15
CA ILE A 1052 21.48 -17.61 -13.13
C ILE A 1052 22.07 -16.19 -13.12
N THR A 1053 22.48 -15.74 -14.30
CA THR A 1053 23.09 -14.42 -14.51
C THR A 1053 22.89 -14.02 -15.98
N SER A 1054 22.98 -12.72 -16.26
CA SER A 1054 22.72 -12.17 -17.60
C SER A 1054 23.45 -10.86 -17.83
N GLY A 1055 23.69 -10.53 -19.10
CA GLY A 1055 24.19 -9.23 -19.51
C GLY A 1055 23.43 -8.70 -20.72
N THR A 1056 23.54 -7.39 -20.93
CA THR A 1056 22.90 -6.69 -22.05
C THR A 1056 23.86 -5.63 -22.57
N ALA A 1057 24.00 -5.52 -23.89
CA ALA A 1057 24.79 -4.49 -24.53
C ALA A 1057 24.10 -3.98 -25.79
N LYS A 1058 24.38 -2.72 -26.14
CA LYS A 1058 24.08 -2.18 -27.45
C LYS A 1058 24.89 -2.90 -28.51
N LEU A 1059 24.25 -3.28 -29.61
CA LEU A 1059 24.91 -4.06 -30.65
C LEU A 1059 26.11 -3.31 -31.26
N HIS A 1060 25.98 -2.00 -31.51
CA HIS A 1060 27.07 -1.17 -32.04
C HIS A 1060 28.20 -0.92 -31.03
N HIS A 1061 28.00 -1.23 -29.74
CA HIS A 1061 29.05 -1.15 -28.71
C HIS A 1061 29.82 -2.48 -28.55
N LEU A 1062 29.42 -3.55 -29.26
CA LEU A 1062 30.14 -4.81 -29.22
C LEU A 1062 31.35 -4.78 -30.16
N ARG A 1063 32.46 -5.35 -29.69
CA ARG A 1063 33.67 -5.62 -30.49
C ARG A 1063 33.53 -6.96 -31.20
N ASP A 1064 33.96 -7.00 -32.46
CA ASP A 1064 34.07 -8.26 -33.21
C ASP A 1064 35.31 -9.08 -32.75
N GLY A 1065 35.32 -10.36 -33.09
CA GLY A 1065 36.39 -11.32 -32.80
C GLY A 1065 36.16 -12.12 -31.52
N TYR A 1066 37.22 -12.75 -31.00
CA TYR A 1066 37.18 -13.52 -29.75
C TYR A 1066 37.14 -12.59 -28.53
N ARG A 1067 35.98 -12.52 -27.86
CA ARG A 1067 35.69 -11.58 -26.78
C ARG A 1067 34.99 -12.23 -25.59
N VAL A 1068 35.12 -11.60 -24.44
CA VAL A 1068 34.43 -12.00 -23.22
C VAL A 1068 33.16 -11.17 -23.03
N LEU A 1069 32.02 -11.83 -22.99
CA LEU A 1069 30.77 -11.26 -22.52
C LEU A 1069 30.69 -11.43 -20.98
N PRO A 1070 30.55 -10.34 -20.21
CA PRO A 1070 30.41 -10.43 -18.77
C PRO A 1070 29.07 -11.07 -18.41
N LEU A 1071 29.05 -11.99 -17.44
CA LEU A 1071 27.84 -12.54 -16.86
C LEU A 1071 27.64 -11.90 -15.49
N GLY A 1072 26.93 -10.77 -15.42
CA GLY A 1072 26.71 -10.01 -14.18
C GLY A 1072 27.11 -8.54 -14.32
N GLU A 1073 27.09 -7.79 -13.21
CA GLU A 1073 27.63 -6.43 -13.19
C GLU A 1073 29.16 -6.47 -13.34
N ALA A 1074 29.74 -5.51 -14.06
CA ALA A 1074 31.18 -5.43 -14.29
C ALA A 1074 32.00 -5.40 -12.97
N SER A 1075 31.39 -4.98 -11.86
CA SER A 1075 32.00 -4.92 -10.52
C SER A 1075 31.85 -6.19 -9.69
N SER A 1076 31.02 -7.17 -10.05
CA SER A 1076 30.65 -8.27 -9.15
C SER A 1076 31.54 -9.52 -9.25
N ASN A 1077 32.57 -9.52 -10.08
CA ASN A 1077 33.48 -10.67 -10.27
C ASN A 1077 32.68 -11.98 -10.50
N GLU A 1078 31.58 -11.87 -11.23
CA GLU A 1078 30.74 -12.96 -11.70
C GLU A 1078 31.30 -13.55 -13.00
N GLY A 1079 30.78 -14.71 -13.43
CA GLY A 1079 31.36 -15.52 -14.49
C GLY A 1079 31.57 -14.80 -15.83
N ARG A 1080 32.43 -15.37 -16.69
CA ARG A 1080 32.81 -14.81 -17.99
C ARG A 1080 32.43 -15.77 -19.09
N LEU A 1081 31.80 -15.28 -20.16
CA LEU A 1081 31.42 -16.08 -21.33
C LEU A 1081 32.32 -15.71 -22.52
N LEU A 1082 33.19 -16.63 -22.93
CA LEU A 1082 34.04 -16.45 -24.10
C LEU A 1082 33.28 -16.80 -25.38
N CYS A 1083 33.24 -15.85 -26.31
CA CYS A 1083 32.55 -15.97 -27.59
C CYS A 1083 33.41 -15.46 -28.75
N LYS A 1084 33.16 -15.94 -29.97
CA LYS A 1084 33.58 -15.25 -31.20
C LYS A 1084 32.40 -14.49 -31.77
N ILE A 1085 32.49 -13.17 -31.84
CA ILE A 1085 31.39 -12.28 -32.25
C ILE A 1085 31.67 -11.74 -33.65
N SER A 1086 30.65 -11.77 -34.52
CA SER A 1086 30.69 -11.19 -35.86
C SER A 1086 29.37 -10.47 -36.16
N VAL A 1087 29.44 -9.14 -36.30
CA VAL A 1087 28.28 -8.30 -36.63
C VAL A 1087 28.39 -7.74 -38.05
N LYS A 1088 27.47 -8.15 -38.93
CA LYS A 1088 27.31 -7.59 -40.28
C LYS A 1088 26.05 -6.74 -40.35
N SER A 1089 26.20 -5.48 -40.74
CA SER A 1089 25.11 -4.57 -41.09
C SER A 1089 25.17 -4.35 -42.59
N MET A 1090 24.08 -4.68 -43.30
CA MET A 1090 23.94 -4.52 -44.75
C MET A 1090 22.86 -3.51 -45.07
#